data_AF-A0A961NL83-F1
#
_entry.id   AF-A0A961NL83-F1
#
_cell.length_a   1.000
_cell.length_b   1.000
_cell.length_c   1.000
_cell.angle_alpha   90.00
_cell.angle_beta   90.00
_cell.angle_gamma   90.00
#
_symmetry.space_group_name_H-M   'P 1'
#
loop_
_entity.id
_entity.type
_entity.pdbx_description
1 polymer ?
#
loop_
_entity_poly.entity_id
_entity_poly.type
_entity_poly.pdbx_seq_one_letter_code
_entity_poly.pdbx_strand_id
1 'polypeptide(L)'
;NGIPLVVFELKSAVHENTTITAAFQQLQTYKAQIPSLFTYNGFTIISDGLEARAGTITSGFSRFMAWKSKDGEREASQLSSQLETLIVGMLNRETLPDLIRHFIVFEKTKREDKETGVMQIRTEKKLAAYHQYYAVNRAVESTLRAAGFKQTEVGLLNAAEIKLHNPELHGIQLRNPREYKDRKGGVVWHTQGSGKSLTMVFYAGKIVQALHNPTILVITDRNDLDDQLFDTFAAAKQLLRQEPVQADSRRHLKELLKVASGGVVFTTIQKFQPDEGNVYEQLSDRENIVCIADEAHRTQYGFQARTIDAKDAQGNVVGKQIVYGFAKYMREALPNATYLGFTGTPIENTDINTPAVFGNYVDIYDIAQAVEDGATVRIYYESRLAKIKLSDDGKKLIRQIDEEIGADELNESQKAKAKWTQLEALIGSEERVALVAADIVDHFENRLMGMDGKGMIVAMSRRIAAKLYDEIKKLRPEWHNDDLNRGAIKVVMTAASSDGPDIAKHHTTKQQRRVLAERMKDPEDELKLVIVRDMWLTGFDAPSMHTLYIDKPMKGHNLMQAIARVNRVYKDKEGGLVVDYLGIASDLKDALSFYSESGGKGDPAATQAEAVNLMLEKLEVVSHMFHGFPYEDFFAADTPGKLQMILAAENHILGLEDGKNRFINEVTALSKAFAIALPHDQAMDAKDEISFFQAVKARLVKFDAPGTGTGRSNVELETAIRQVIDAALVGEKGID
;
A
#
# COMPACT_ATOMS: atom_id res chain seq x y z
N ASN A 1 18.72 -23.75 -24.75
CA ASN A 1 19.64 -22.80 -25.41
C ASN A 1 20.94 -22.51 -24.65
N GLY A 2 21.26 -23.23 -23.55
CA GLY A 2 22.53 -23.03 -22.82
C GLY A 2 22.66 -21.71 -22.04
N ILE A 3 21.61 -20.88 -22.01
CA ILE A 3 21.61 -19.58 -21.33
C ILE A 3 21.29 -19.77 -19.84
N PRO A 4 22.12 -19.26 -18.90
CA PRO A 4 21.88 -19.39 -17.46
C PRO A 4 20.78 -18.43 -16.98
N LEU A 5 19.52 -18.83 -17.17
CA LEU A 5 18.35 -18.01 -16.85
C LEU A 5 18.03 -17.92 -15.36
N VAL A 6 18.32 -18.98 -14.59
CA VAL A 6 18.00 -19.06 -13.17
C VAL A 6 19.21 -19.53 -12.41
N VAL A 7 19.54 -18.84 -11.30
CA VAL A 7 20.64 -19.21 -10.40
C VAL A 7 20.04 -19.50 -9.03
N PHE A 8 20.40 -20.64 -8.46
CA PHE A 8 20.01 -21.04 -7.12
C PHE A 8 21.19 -20.86 -6.17
N GLU A 9 20.89 -20.37 -4.97
CA GLU A 9 21.75 -20.54 -3.81
C GLU A 9 20.98 -21.34 -2.75
N LEU A 10 21.51 -22.51 -2.42
CA LEU A 10 20.90 -23.46 -1.48
C LEU A 10 21.73 -23.54 -0.21
N LYS A 11 21.05 -23.47 0.93
CA LYS A 11 21.60 -23.74 2.26
C LYS A 11 21.04 -25.03 2.83
N SER A 12 21.70 -25.52 3.88
CA SER A 12 21.34 -26.78 4.51
C SER A 12 20.16 -26.59 5.45
N ALA A 13 19.12 -27.41 5.29
CA ALA A 13 17.96 -27.41 6.18
C ALA A 13 18.29 -27.87 7.62
N VAL A 14 19.45 -28.48 7.84
CA VAL A 14 19.85 -29.07 9.14
C VAL A 14 20.85 -28.23 9.92
N HIS A 15 21.30 -27.09 9.38
CA HIS A 15 22.21 -26.19 10.09
C HIS A 15 21.47 -24.92 10.54
N GLU A 16 21.33 -24.73 11.85
CA GLU A 16 20.55 -23.64 12.47
C GLU A 16 21.02 -22.24 12.04
N ASN A 17 22.31 -22.07 11.73
CA ASN A 17 22.87 -20.79 11.31
C ASN A 17 22.75 -20.51 9.79
N THR A 18 22.20 -21.43 8.99
CA THR A 18 22.13 -21.27 7.53
C THR A 18 20.71 -21.00 7.05
N THR A 19 20.31 -19.74 7.12
CA THR A 19 18.98 -19.26 6.72
C THR A 19 18.94 -18.78 5.26
N ILE A 20 17.74 -18.50 4.73
CA ILE A 20 17.57 -17.79 3.45
C ILE A 20 18.31 -16.44 3.40
N THR A 21 18.55 -15.78 4.53
CA THR A 21 19.35 -14.54 4.59
C THR A 21 20.82 -14.82 4.28
N ALA A 22 21.37 -15.93 4.79
CA ALA A 22 22.72 -16.36 4.47
C ALA A 22 22.85 -16.74 2.98
N ALA A 23 21.82 -17.37 2.40
CA ALA A 23 21.74 -17.61 0.96
C ALA A 23 21.75 -16.29 0.16
N PHE A 24 20.96 -15.30 0.58
CA PHE A 24 20.94 -13.99 -0.06
C PHE A 24 22.29 -13.26 -0.01
N GLN A 25 22.97 -13.29 1.14
CA GLN A 25 24.31 -12.71 1.30
C GLN A 25 25.33 -13.39 0.39
N GLN A 26 25.27 -14.73 0.28
CA GLN A 26 26.14 -15.48 -0.62
C GLN A 26 25.92 -15.10 -2.10
N LEU A 27 24.66 -14.87 -2.51
CA LEU A 27 24.37 -14.33 -3.84
C LEU A 27 25.00 -12.95 -4.06
N GLN A 28 25.08 -12.08 -3.04
CA GLN A 28 25.77 -10.79 -3.18
C GLN A 28 27.26 -10.99 -3.44
N THR A 29 27.89 -11.97 -2.78
CA THR A 29 29.28 -12.36 -3.03
C THR A 29 29.48 -12.81 -4.47
N TYR A 30 28.60 -13.68 -5.00
CA TYR A 30 28.70 -14.10 -6.41
C TYR A 30 28.54 -12.95 -7.39
N LYS A 31 27.64 -12.01 -7.12
CA LYS A 31 27.47 -10.82 -7.98
C LYS A 31 28.73 -9.96 -8.02
N ALA A 32 29.46 -9.86 -6.90
CA ALA A 32 30.71 -9.12 -6.82
C ALA A 32 31.89 -9.86 -7.48
N GLN A 33 32.00 -11.17 -7.24
CA GLN A 33 33.15 -11.96 -7.67
C GLN A 33 33.02 -12.53 -9.09
N ILE A 34 31.80 -12.84 -9.53
CA ILE A 34 31.51 -13.52 -10.81
C ILE A 34 30.34 -12.83 -11.54
N PRO A 35 30.43 -11.53 -11.87
CA PRO A 35 29.33 -10.78 -12.49
C PRO A 35 28.89 -11.35 -13.85
N SER A 36 29.79 -12.00 -14.59
CA SER A 36 29.50 -12.59 -15.90
C SER A 36 28.41 -13.68 -15.85
N LEU A 37 28.28 -14.42 -14.74
CA LEU A 37 27.23 -15.41 -14.51
C LEU A 37 25.83 -14.81 -14.65
N PHE A 38 25.68 -13.53 -14.29
CA PHE A 38 24.40 -12.85 -14.20
C PHE A 38 24.01 -12.07 -15.47
N THR A 39 24.85 -12.08 -16.51
CA THR A 39 24.64 -11.32 -17.75
C THR A 39 23.28 -11.62 -18.40
N TYR A 40 22.90 -12.90 -18.45
CA TYR A 40 21.63 -13.36 -19.02
C TYR A 40 20.62 -13.82 -17.97
N ASN A 41 20.96 -13.68 -16.69
CA ASN A 41 20.12 -14.17 -15.61
C ASN A 41 18.75 -13.49 -15.65
N GLY A 42 17.69 -14.29 -15.69
CA GLY A 42 16.31 -13.88 -15.51
C GLY A 42 16.08 -13.47 -14.06
N PHE A 43 16.26 -14.42 -13.14
CA PHE A 43 16.06 -14.24 -11.71
C PHE A 43 16.89 -15.23 -10.89
N THR A 44 16.95 -15.01 -9.59
CA THR A 44 17.70 -15.81 -8.61
C THR A 44 16.78 -16.38 -7.56
N ILE A 45 17.11 -17.56 -7.04
CA ILE A 45 16.37 -18.25 -5.98
C ILE A 45 17.29 -18.44 -4.79
N ILE A 46 16.76 -18.15 -3.60
CA ILE A 46 17.39 -18.45 -2.30
C ILE A 46 16.53 -19.46 -1.58
N SER A 47 17.16 -20.45 -0.95
CA SER A 47 16.45 -21.45 -0.16
C SER A 47 17.34 -22.08 0.90
N ASP A 48 16.75 -22.47 2.02
CA ASP A 48 17.33 -23.37 3.03
C ASP A 48 16.70 -24.78 2.99
N GLY A 49 15.92 -25.08 1.96
CA GLY A 49 15.20 -26.34 1.76
C GLY A 49 13.73 -26.29 2.18
N LEU A 50 13.40 -25.58 3.26
CA LEU A 50 12.02 -25.42 3.73
C LEU A 50 11.40 -24.13 3.18
N GLU A 51 12.12 -23.02 3.32
CA GLU A 51 11.77 -21.73 2.73
C GLU A 51 12.43 -21.56 1.37
N ALA A 52 11.72 -20.94 0.42
CA ALA A 52 12.29 -20.60 -0.87
C ALA A 52 11.66 -19.33 -1.42
N ARG A 53 12.51 -18.41 -1.88
CA ARG A 53 12.07 -17.12 -2.43
C ARG A 53 12.81 -16.80 -3.71
N ALA A 54 12.11 -16.18 -4.65
CA ALA A 54 12.65 -15.70 -5.91
C ALA A 54 12.74 -14.18 -5.92
N GLY A 55 13.81 -13.66 -6.51
CA GLY A 55 14.04 -12.24 -6.69
C GLY A 55 14.97 -11.99 -7.87
N THR A 56 15.27 -10.74 -8.18
CA THR A 56 16.21 -10.40 -9.26
C THR A 56 17.57 -10.01 -8.70
N ILE A 57 18.57 -9.90 -9.59
CA ILE A 57 19.89 -9.39 -9.22
C ILE A 57 19.87 -7.96 -8.66
N THR A 58 18.81 -7.17 -8.87
CA THR A 58 18.67 -5.82 -8.32
C THR A 58 17.74 -5.76 -7.11
N SER A 59 17.03 -6.85 -6.81
CA SER A 59 16.12 -6.93 -5.67
C SER A 59 16.89 -6.91 -4.35
N GLY A 60 16.46 -6.06 -3.42
CA GLY A 60 16.81 -6.22 -2.00
C GLY A 60 16.14 -7.45 -1.39
N PHE A 61 16.60 -7.90 -0.23
CA PHE A 61 16.07 -9.11 0.44
C PHE A 61 14.56 -9.06 0.66
N SER A 62 14.02 -7.90 1.06
CA SER A 62 12.57 -7.68 1.25
C SER A 62 11.74 -7.76 -0.03
N ARG A 63 12.36 -7.90 -1.21
CA ARG A 63 11.71 -8.06 -2.51
C ARG A 63 11.90 -9.47 -3.08
N PHE A 64 12.45 -10.40 -2.30
CA PHE A 64 12.41 -11.83 -2.62
C PHE A 64 11.10 -12.40 -2.09
N MET A 65 10.27 -12.93 -3.00
CA MET A 65 8.92 -13.42 -2.70
C MET A 65 8.84 -14.93 -2.83
N ALA A 66 8.03 -15.57 -2.00
CA ALA A 66 7.73 -17.00 -2.12
C ALA A 66 6.77 -17.23 -3.31
N TRP A 67 6.91 -18.40 -3.94
CA TRP A 67 5.94 -18.90 -4.92
C TRP A 67 4.97 -19.85 -4.19
N LYS A 68 3.69 -19.49 -4.16
CA LYS A 68 2.74 -20.10 -3.22
C LYS A 68 1.85 -21.19 -3.81
N SER A 69 1.86 -21.41 -5.12
CA SER A 69 0.97 -22.39 -5.75
C SER A 69 1.69 -23.25 -6.77
N LYS A 70 1.36 -24.55 -6.82
CA LYS A 70 1.89 -25.49 -7.82
C LYS A 70 1.12 -25.40 -9.14
N ASP A 71 -0.16 -25.05 -9.08
CA ASP A 71 -1.12 -25.10 -10.19
C ASP A 71 -1.77 -23.74 -10.50
N GLY A 72 -1.71 -22.79 -9.57
CA GLY A 72 -2.41 -21.51 -9.67
C GLY A 72 -3.85 -21.52 -9.15
N GLU A 73 -4.33 -22.67 -8.67
CA GLU A 73 -5.69 -22.84 -8.15
C GLU A 73 -5.70 -22.77 -6.63
N ARG A 74 -4.78 -23.49 -5.99
CA ARG A 74 -4.71 -23.61 -4.54
C ARG A 74 -3.34 -23.21 -4.04
N GLU A 75 -3.33 -22.44 -2.98
CA GLU A 75 -2.10 -22.20 -2.23
C GLU A 75 -1.63 -23.51 -1.61
N ALA A 76 -0.33 -23.76 -1.71
CA ALA A 76 0.32 -24.85 -1.03
C ALA A 76 0.16 -24.64 0.49
N SER A 77 -0.08 -25.73 1.20
CA SER A 77 -0.13 -25.71 2.66
C SER A 77 1.16 -25.13 3.24
N GLN A 78 1.06 -24.37 4.33
CA GLN A 78 2.24 -23.89 5.08
C GLN A 78 3.14 -25.04 5.59
N LEU A 79 2.62 -26.27 5.63
CA LEU A 79 3.37 -27.47 5.99
C LEU A 79 4.13 -28.10 4.80
N SER A 80 3.95 -27.58 3.60
CA SER A 80 4.64 -28.04 2.39
C SER A 80 5.94 -27.28 2.18
N SER A 81 6.95 -27.94 1.59
CA SER A 81 8.19 -27.26 1.20
C SER A 81 7.91 -26.15 0.19
N GLN A 82 8.33 -24.93 0.50
CA GLN A 82 8.23 -23.81 -0.44
C GLN A 82 9.17 -24.01 -1.63
N LEU A 83 10.31 -24.68 -1.44
CA LEU A 83 11.22 -25.01 -2.52
C LEU A 83 10.57 -25.95 -3.54
N GLU A 84 9.91 -27.00 -3.08
CA GLU A 84 9.18 -27.92 -3.97
C GLU A 84 8.06 -27.18 -4.71
N THR A 85 7.28 -26.36 -3.99
CA THR A 85 6.19 -25.57 -4.57
C THR A 85 6.70 -24.63 -5.66
N LEU A 86 7.81 -23.95 -5.41
CA LEU A 86 8.47 -23.07 -6.38
C LEU A 86 8.97 -23.86 -7.60
N ILE A 87 9.62 -25.01 -7.40
CA ILE A 87 10.14 -25.81 -8.51
C ILE A 87 8.99 -26.32 -9.40
N VAL A 88 7.93 -26.85 -8.81
CA VAL A 88 6.80 -27.44 -9.55
C VAL A 88 5.92 -26.35 -10.19
N GLY A 89 5.68 -25.24 -9.50
CA GLY A 89 4.81 -24.17 -10.00
C GLY A 89 5.53 -23.15 -10.90
N MET A 90 6.64 -22.58 -10.41
CA MET A 90 7.35 -21.48 -11.07
C MET A 90 8.28 -21.95 -12.19
N LEU A 91 8.92 -23.12 -12.02
CA LEU A 91 9.99 -23.58 -12.91
C LEU A 91 9.59 -24.71 -13.87
N ASN A 92 8.29 -25.01 -13.96
CA ASN A 92 7.81 -25.96 -14.94
C ASN A 92 8.01 -25.45 -16.38
N ARG A 93 7.81 -26.35 -17.35
CA ARG A 93 8.09 -26.11 -18.77
C ARG A 93 7.25 -25.01 -19.40
N GLU A 94 6.13 -24.64 -18.78
CA GLU A 94 5.19 -23.65 -19.30
C GLU A 94 5.41 -22.30 -18.61
N THR A 95 5.47 -22.29 -17.27
CA THR A 95 5.62 -21.09 -16.46
C THR A 95 6.96 -20.40 -16.65
N LEU A 96 8.07 -21.13 -16.68
CA LEU A 96 9.40 -20.49 -16.74
C LEU A 96 9.61 -19.68 -18.03
N PRO A 97 9.34 -20.22 -19.24
CA PRO A 97 9.44 -19.43 -20.47
C PRO A 97 8.47 -18.24 -20.49
N ASP A 98 7.26 -18.41 -19.96
CA ASP A 98 6.27 -17.33 -19.90
C ASP A 98 6.73 -16.20 -18.97
N LEU A 99 7.24 -16.53 -17.78
CA LEU A 99 7.81 -15.59 -16.83
C LEU A 99 8.96 -14.78 -17.45
N ILE A 100 9.93 -15.46 -18.06
CA ILE A 100 11.10 -14.82 -18.67
C ILE A 100 10.70 -13.88 -19.80
N ARG A 101 9.66 -14.24 -20.57
CA ARG A 101 9.22 -13.48 -21.75
C ARG A 101 8.32 -12.30 -21.40
N HIS A 102 7.46 -12.43 -20.40
CA HIS A 102 6.35 -11.49 -20.18
C HIS A 102 6.31 -10.83 -18.80
N PHE A 103 7.03 -11.35 -17.81
CA PHE A 103 6.87 -10.95 -16.39
C PHE A 103 8.13 -10.36 -15.76
N ILE A 104 9.01 -9.81 -16.60
CA ILE A 104 10.22 -9.08 -16.19
C ILE A 104 10.19 -7.70 -16.83
N VAL A 105 10.31 -6.65 -16.01
CA VAL A 105 10.46 -5.27 -16.48
C VAL A 105 11.73 -4.62 -15.93
N PHE A 106 12.13 -3.52 -16.58
CA PHE A 106 13.30 -2.73 -16.21
C PHE A 106 12.88 -1.28 -16.01
N GLU A 107 13.26 -0.71 -14.87
CA GLU A 107 12.96 0.68 -14.53
C GLU A 107 14.28 1.43 -14.28
N LYS A 108 14.36 2.70 -14.68
CA LYS A 108 15.54 3.53 -14.40
C LYS A 108 15.27 4.42 -13.21
N THR A 109 16.02 4.24 -12.13
CA THR A 109 16.00 5.10 -10.96
C THR A 109 17.17 6.08 -11.00
N LYS A 110 16.92 7.34 -10.63
CA LYS A 110 17.95 8.37 -10.51
C LYS A 110 18.23 8.59 -9.02
N ARG A 111 19.49 8.53 -8.62
CA ARG A 111 19.92 8.87 -7.27
C ARG A 111 21.01 9.92 -7.36
N GLU A 112 20.81 11.02 -6.66
CA GLU A 112 21.87 12.01 -6.44
C GLU A 112 22.75 11.54 -5.28
N ASP A 113 24.04 11.48 -5.52
CA ASP A 113 25.02 11.29 -4.46
C ASP A 113 25.14 12.61 -3.69
N LYS A 114 24.71 12.63 -2.42
CA LYS A 114 24.62 13.86 -1.61
C LYS A 114 26.00 14.46 -1.28
N GLU A 115 27.08 13.68 -1.33
CA GLU A 115 28.43 14.15 -1.04
C GLU A 115 29.11 14.74 -2.28
N THR A 116 28.88 14.14 -3.45
CA THR A 116 29.54 14.53 -4.70
C THR A 116 28.67 15.36 -5.64
N GLY A 117 27.35 15.43 -5.40
CA GLY A 117 26.36 16.05 -6.30
C GLY A 117 26.18 15.32 -7.63
N VAL A 118 26.73 14.11 -7.77
CA VAL A 118 26.70 13.35 -9.04
C VAL A 118 25.40 12.56 -9.15
N MET A 119 24.69 12.77 -10.27
CA MET A 119 23.51 11.99 -10.62
C MET A 119 23.90 10.60 -11.14
N GLN A 120 23.58 9.56 -10.38
CA GLN A 120 23.71 8.16 -10.81
C GLN A 120 22.37 7.63 -11.34
N ILE A 121 22.39 7.04 -12.52
CA ILE A 121 21.23 6.33 -13.10
C ILE A 121 21.44 4.84 -12.89
N ARG A 122 20.56 4.19 -12.12
CA ARG A 122 20.55 2.75 -11.91
C ARG A 122 19.38 2.14 -12.66
N THR A 123 19.61 0.99 -13.30
CA THR A 123 18.52 0.19 -13.86
C THR A 123 18.13 -0.89 -12.86
N GLU A 124 16.88 -0.89 -12.43
CA GLU A 124 16.26 -1.88 -11.56
C GLU A 124 15.47 -2.88 -12.39
N LYS A 125 15.81 -4.15 -12.23
CA LYS A 125 15.05 -5.27 -12.76
C LYS A 125 13.98 -5.66 -11.76
N LYS A 126 12.75 -5.88 -12.23
CA LYS A 126 11.61 -6.33 -11.40
C LYS A 126 11.01 -7.59 -12.02
N LEU A 127 10.70 -8.56 -11.16
CA LEU A 127 10.04 -9.82 -11.49
C LEU A 127 8.62 -9.78 -10.92
N ALA A 128 7.64 -10.29 -11.65
CA ALA A 128 6.28 -10.42 -11.13
C ALA A 128 6.22 -11.39 -9.95
N ALA A 129 5.39 -11.06 -8.96
CA ALA A 129 5.01 -11.99 -7.90
C ALA A 129 3.99 -13.04 -8.41
N TYR A 130 3.80 -14.12 -7.67
CA TYR A 130 2.95 -15.24 -8.11
C TYR A 130 1.50 -14.81 -8.35
N HIS A 131 0.91 -13.97 -7.49
CA HIS A 131 -0.45 -13.45 -7.66
C HIS A 131 -0.59 -12.65 -8.95
N GLN A 132 0.43 -11.85 -9.30
CA GLN A 132 0.44 -11.09 -10.55
C GLN A 132 0.51 -12.02 -11.77
N TYR A 133 1.31 -13.09 -11.71
CA TYR A 133 1.41 -14.07 -12.79
C TYR A 133 0.06 -14.72 -13.10
N TYR A 134 -0.60 -15.28 -12.08
CA TYR A 134 -1.87 -15.98 -12.27
C TYR A 134 -3.01 -15.01 -12.63
N ALA A 135 -3.07 -13.83 -12.01
CA ALA A 135 -4.06 -12.81 -12.34
C ALA A 135 -4.00 -12.37 -13.80
N VAL A 136 -2.79 -12.11 -14.30
CA VAL A 136 -2.59 -11.68 -15.69
C VAL A 136 -3.03 -12.75 -16.67
N ASN A 137 -2.67 -14.01 -16.42
CA ASN A 137 -3.04 -15.11 -17.30
C ASN A 137 -4.57 -15.32 -17.35
N ARG A 138 -5.24 -15.29 -16.19
CA ARG A 138 -6.71 -15.33 -16.12
C ARG A 138 -7.37 -14.12 -16.80
N ALA A 139 -6.82 -12.92 -16.62
CA ALA A 139 -7.31 -11.71 -17.27
C ALA A 139 -7.16 -11.76 -18.80
N VAL A 140 -6.04 -12.27 -19.31
CA VAL A 140 -5.83 -12.48 -20.75
C VAL A 140 -6.86 -13.46 -21.29
N GLU A 141 -7.06 -14.61 -20.65
CA GLU A 141 -8.06 -15.59 -21.06
C GLU A 141 -9.47 -15.00 -21.09
N SER A 142 -9.88 -14.33 -20.00
CA SER A 142 -11.19 -13.69 -19.93
C SER A 142 -11.38 -12.62 -21.00
N THR A 143 -10.32 -11.87 -21.33
CA THR A 143 -10.36 -10.88 -22.42
C THR A 143 -10.52 -11.53 -23.79
N LEU A 144 -9.80 -12.62 -24.07
CA LEU A 144 -9.92 -13.37 -25.32
C LEU A 144 -11.33 -13.96 -25.47
N ARG A 145 -11.86 -14.54 -24.40
CA ARG A 145 -13.25 -15.01 -24.32
C ARG A 145 -14.21 -13.87 -24.60
N ALA A 146 -14.08 -12.72 -23.96
CA ALA A 146 -14.98 -11.58 -24.14
C ALA A 146 -14.91 -10.95 -25.53
N ALA A 147 -13.76 -11.09 -26.20
CA ALA A 147 -13.51 -10.56 -27.53
C ALA A 147 -14.02 -11.47 -28.67
N GLY A 148 -14.48 -12.69 -28.39
CA GLY A 148 -14.99 -13.61 -29.41
C GLY A 148 -13.97 -14.56 -30.02
N PHE A 149 -12.75 -14.64 -29.46
CA PHE A 149 -11.73 -15.57 -29.94
C PHE A 149 -12.06 -17.00 -29.48
N LYS A 150 -12.06 -17.96 -30.41
CA LYS A 150 -12.27 -19.38 -30.10
C LYS A 150 -11.01 -19.94 -29.44
N GLN A 151 -11.18 -20.78 -28.43
CA GLN A 151 -10.10 -21.51 -27.74
C GLN A 151 -9.08 -22.18 -28.67
N THR A 152 -9.51 -22.63 -29.85
CA THR A 152 -8.64 -23.30 -30.83
C THR A 152 -7.75 -22.35 -31.63
N GLU A 153 -8.05 -21.05 -31.68
CA GLU A 153 -7.21 -20.01 -32.33
C GLU A 153 -6.16 -19.45 -31.35
N VAL A 154 -6.33 -19.71 -30.05
CA VAL A 154 -5.40 -19.37 -28.97
C VAL A 154 -4.28 -20.42 -28.93
N GLY A 155 -3.47 -20.49 -29.99
CA GLY A 155 -2.33 -21.41 -30.13
C GLY A 155 -1.17 -21.17 -29.13
N LEU A 156 -1.46 -20.65 -27.93
CA LEU A 156 -0.52 -20.36 -26.85
C LEU A 156 -1.03 -20.76 -25.45
N LEU A 157 -2.25 -21.30 -25.30
CA LEU A 157 -2.78 -21.78 -24.02
C LEU A 157 -3.54 -23.09 -24.29
N ASN A 158 -3.05 -24.23 -23.77
CA ASN A 158 -3.53 -25.56 -24.13
C ASN A 158 -4.92 -25.87 -23.56
N ALA A 159 -5.76 -26.48 -24.39
CA ALA A 159 -7.18 -26.80 -24.17
C ALA A 159 -7.51 -27.78 -23.01
N ALA A 160 -6.54 -28.16 -22.16
CA ALA A 160 -6.75 -29.05 -21.03
C ALA A 160 -7.33 -28.33 -19.79
N GLU A 161 -7.10 -27.02 -19.68
CA GLU A 161 -7.45 -26.24 -18.47
C GLU A 161 -8.94 -25.86 -18.41
N ILE A 162 -9.60 -25.72 -19.56
CA ILE A 162 -10.95 -25.14 -19.62
C ILE A 162 -12.04 -25.99 -18.96
N LYS A 163 -11.81 -27.31 -18.81
CA LYS A 163 -12.79 -28.21 -18.18
C LYS A 163 -12.62 -28.37 -16.66
N LEU A 164 -11.56 -27.85 -16.06
CA LEU A 164 -11.20 -28.18 -14.67
C LEU A 164 -11.28 -27.00 -13.67
N HIS A 165 -11.24 -25.74 -14.14
CA HIS A 165 -10.77 -24.61 -13.32
C HIS A 165 -11.87 -23.71 -12.72
N ASN A 166 -13.09 -24.19 -12.45
CA ASN A 166 -14.11 -23.36 -11.78
C ASN A 166 -15.19 -24.19 -11.02
N PRO A 167 -15.00 -24.45 -9.71
CA PRO A 167 -16.00 -25.11 -8.87
C PRO A 167 -17.32 -24.34 -8.77
N GLU A 168 -17.30 -23.01 -8.90
CA GLU A 168 -18.51 -22.17 -8.85
C GLU A 168 -19.29 -22.15 -10.18
N LEU A 169 -18.75 -22.72 -11.26
CA LEU A 169 -19.47 -22.97 -12.51
C LEU A 169 -20.14 -24.36 -12.53
N HIS A 170 -20.03 -25.16 -11.46
CA HIS A 170 -20.81 -26.39 -11.32
C HIS A 170 -22.30 -26.05 -11.13
N GLY A 171 -23.02 -25.94 -12.25
CA GLY A 171 -24.46 -25.71 -12.26
C GLY A 171 -24.95 -24.77 -13.36
N ILE A 172 -24.05 -24.00 -13.98
CA ILE A 172 -24.40 -23.20 -15.16
C ILE A 172 -24.20 -24.08 -16.39
N GLN A 173 -25.31 -24.55 -16.98
CA GLN A 173 -25.26 -25.09 -18.34
C GLN A 173 -24.63 -24.01 -19.23
N LEU A 174 -23.48 -24.31 -19.84
CA LEU A 174 -22.86 -23.51 -20.91
C LEU A 174 -23.91 -23.28 -22.01
N ARG A 175 -24.61 -22.14 -21.94
CA ARG A 175 -25.61 -21.79 -22.92
C ARG A 175 -24.91 -21.15 -24.10
N ASN A 176 -25.20 -21.69 -25.28
CA ASN A 176 -24.99 -21.16 -26.62
C ASN A 176 -23.67 -20.39 -26.94
N PRO A 177 -22.93 -20.77 -28.00
CA PRO A 177 -21.75 -20.05 -28.51
C PRO A 177 -21.92 -18.55 -28.87
N ARG A 178 -23.12 -17.97 -28.72
CA ARG A 178 -23.38 -16.53 -28.81
C ARG A 178 -22.93 -15.74 -27.56
N GLU A 179 -22.57 -16.41 -26.45
CA GLU A 179 -22.10 -15.77 -25.21
C GLU A 179 -20.61 -15.36 -25.23
N TYR A 180 -19.82 -15.79 -26.23
CA TYR A 180 -18.38 -15.46 -26.34
C TYR A 180 -18.09 -14.01 -26.80
N LYS A 181 -19.05 -13.08 -26.83
CA LYS A 181 -18.79 -11.72 -27.35
C LYS A 181 -19.51 -10.66 -26.53
N ASP A 182 -19.53 -10.86 -25.21
CA ASP A 182 -20.15 -9.94 -24.25
C ASP A 182 -19.34 -8.64 -24.04
N ARG A 183 -18.09 -8.56 -24.55
CA ARG A 183 -17.18 -7.41 -24.39
C ARG A 183 -16.87 -7.07 -22.93
N LYS A 184 -17.05 -8.04 -22.02
CA LYS A 184 -16.84 -7.91 -20.58
C LYS A 184 -15.66 -8.77 -20.17
N GLY A 185 -14.46 -8.19 -20.14
CA GLY A 185 -13.22 -8.87 -19.78
C GLY A 185 -13.11 -9.22 -18.29
N GLY A 186 -13.97 -8.66 -17.45
CA GLY A 186 -14.08 -8.91 -16.01
C GLY A 186 -13.35 -7.89 -15.15
N VAL A 187 -13.21 -8.20 -13.86
CA VAL A 187 -12.56 -7.33 -12.87
C VAL A 187 -11.42 -8.05 -12.17
N VAL A 188 -10.25 -7.42 -12.11
CA VAL A 188 -9.11 -7.86 -11.28
C VAL A 188 -9.05 -6.98 -10.03
N TRP A 189 -9.30 -7.57 -8.87
CA TRP A 189 -9.20 -6.88 -7.60
C TRP A 189 -7.88 -7.21 -6.93
N HIS A 190 -6.92 -6.30 -7.02
CA HIS A 190 -5.61 -6.43 -6.39
C HIS A 190 -5.44 -5.30 -5.40
N THR A 191 -5.32 -5.63 -4.11
CA THR A 191 -5.25 -4.64 -3.04
C THR A 191 -4.20 -3.56 -3.28
N GLN A 192 -4.48 -2.35 -2.81
CA GLN A 192 -3.52 -1.26 -2.88
C GLN A 192 -2.26 -1.60 -2.09
N GLY A 193 -1.10 -1.54 -2.74
CA GLY A 193 0.10 -2.14 -2.14
C GLY A 193 0.76 -3.17 -3.03
N SER A 194 -0.08 -4.03 -3.63
CA SER A 194 0.30 -5.33 -4.19
C SER A 194 0.99 -5.29 -5.56
N GLY A 195 1.12 -4.12 -6.18
CA GLY A 195 1.74 -3.97 -7.51
C GLY A 195 0.76 -3.97 -8.70
N LYS A 196 -0.52 -3.64 -8.49
CA LYS A 196 -1.56 -3.50 -9.54
C LYS A 196 -1.09 -2.85 -10.85
N SER A 197 -0.37 -1.73 -10.79
CA SER A 197 0.14 -1.04 -11.98
C SER A 197 1.09 -1.90 -12.82
N LEU A 198 1.94 -2.73 -12.18
CA LEU A 198 2.79 -3.70 -12.86
C LEU A 198 1.97 -4.85 -13.44
N THR A 199 0.93 -5.31 -12.72
CA THR A 199 -0.03 -6.31 -13.22
C THR A 199 -0.66 -5.84 -14.54
N MET A 200 -1.07 -4.57 -14.63
CA MET A 200 -1.61 -3.97 -15.86
C MET A 200 -0.59 -3.94 -17.01
N VAL A 201 0.68 -3.64 -16.72
CA VAL A 201 1.78 -3.66 -17.70
C VAL A 201 2.00 -5.08 -18.25
N PHE A 202 2.08 -6.08 -17.38
CA PHE A 202 2.25 -7.48 -17.79
C PHE A 202 1.08 -7.97 -18.64
N TYR A 203 -0.15 -7.64 -18.23
CA TYR A 203 -1.36 -7.90 -19.02
C TYR A 203 -1.29 -7.25 -20.40
N ALA A 204 -0.98 -5.96 -20.48
CA ALA A 204 -0.86 -5.25 -21.75
C ALA A 204 0.18 -5.89 -22.66
N GLY A 205 1.35 -6.26 -22.12
CA GLY A 205 2.41 -6.94 -22.86
C GLY A 205 1.97 -8.27 -23.50
N LYS A 206 1.16 -9.07 -22.79
CA LYS A 206 0.60 -10.32 -23.32
C LYS A 206 -0.50 -10.08 -24.34
N ILE A 207 -1.42 -9.15 -24.06
CA ILE A 207 -2.52 -8.80 -24.95
C ILE A 207 -2.03 -8.26 -26.30
N VAL A 208 -0.95 -7.47 -26.33
CA VAL A 208 -0.34 -7.00 -27.58
C VAL A 208 -0.03 -8.16 -28.53
N GLN A 209 0.42 -9.30 -28.00
CA GLN A 209 0.74 -10.49 -28.79
C GLN A 209 -0.50 -11.35 -29.06
N ALA A 210 -1.34 -11.56 -28.04
CA ALA A 210 -2.49 -12.47 -28.12
C ALA A 210 -3.60 -11.98 -29.08
N LEU A 211 -3.76 -10.66 -29.22
CA LEU A 211 -4.78 -10.05 -30.08
C LEU A 211 -4.19 -9.40 -31.35
N HIS A 212 -3.01 -9.85 -31.80
CA HIS A 212 -2.35 -9.35 -33.01
C HIS A 212 -2.25 -7.81 -33.07
N ASN A 213 -1.68 -7.21 -32.03
CA ASN A 213 -1.44 -5.78 -31.91
C ASN A 213 -2.74 -4.92 -31.82
N PRO A 214 -3.61 -5.14 -30.82
CA PRO A 214 -4.78 -4.29 -30.58
C PRO A 214 -4.36 -2.87 -30.16
N THR A 215 -5.32 -1.93 -30.18
CA THR A 215 -5.17 -0.67 -29.44
C THR A 215 -5.51 -0.92 -27.97
N ILE A 216 -4.60 -0.60 -27.06
CA ILE A 216 -4.84 -0.65 -25.61
C ILE A 216 -5.16 0.76 -25.14
N LEU A 217 -6.33 0.95 -24.55
CA LEU A 217 -6.78 2.23 -24.00
C LEU A 217 -6.83 2.15 -22.48
N VAL A 218 -5.88 2.77 -21.81
CA VAL A 218 -5.79 2.85 -20.35
C VAL A 218 -6.59 4.06 -19.88
N ILE A 219 -7.57 3.83 -19.02
CA ILE A 219 -8.54 4.83 -18.56
C ILE A 219 -8.36 5.04 -17.06
N THR A 220 -8.15 6.28 -16.65
CA THR A 220 -8.01 6.68 -15.26
C THR A 220 -9.06 7.72 -14.88
N ASP A 221 -9.37 7.85 -13.59
CA ASP A 221 -10.27 8.90 -13.09
C ASP A 221 -9.53 10.25 -12.99
N ARG A 222 -8.25 10.26 -12.63
CA ARG A 222 -7.54 11.51 -12.33
C ARG A 222 -6.24 11.66 -13.10
N ASN A 223 -5.92 12.90 -13.48
CA ASN A 223 -4.70 13.23 -14.23
C ASN A 223 -3.40 12.86 -13.47
N ASP A 224 -3.39 12.91 -12.14
CA ASP A 224 -2.21 12.53 -11.34
C ASP A 224 -1.99 11.01 -11.31
N LEU A 225 -3.08 10.24 -11.25
CA LEU A 225 -3.05 8.79 -11.41
C LEU A 225 -2.63 8.39 -12.83
N ASP A 226 -3.11 9.14 -13.84
CA ASP A 226 -2.73 8.98 -15.24
C ASP A 226 -1.22 9.15 -15.45
N ASP A 227 -0.64 10.25 -14.94
CA ASP A 227 0.80 10.53 -15.04
C ASP A 227 1.65 9.37 -14.45
N GLN A 228 1.28 8.86 -13.27
CA GLN A 228 2.06 7.81 -12.60
C GLN A 228 1.95 6.44 -13.30
N LEU A 229 0.75 6.08 -13.74
CA LEU A 229 0.54 4.83 -14.47
C LEU A 229 1.21 4.91 -15.85
N PHE A 230 1.16 6.07 -16.50
CA PHE A 230 1.87 6.34 -17.74
C PHE A 230 3.38 6.16 -17.58
N ASP A 231 4.00 6.74 -16.56
CA ASP A 231 5.44 6.59 -16.31
C ASP A 231 5.84 5.12 -16.13
N THR A 232 4.98 4.33 -15.47
CA THR A 232 5.18 2.88 -15.29
C THR A 232 5.15 2.14 -16.63
N PHE A 233 4.20 2.46 -17.51
CA PHE A 233 4.10 1.87 -18.85
C PHE A 233 5.24 2.34 -19.76
N ALA A 234 5.63 3.61 -19.69
CA ALA A 234 6.73 4.19 -20.47
C ALA A 234 8.07 3.52 -20.12
N ALA A 235 8.30 3.22 -18.83
CA ALA A 235 9.45 2.43 -18.39
C ALA A 235 9.45 1.01 -18.98
N ALA A 236 8.28 0.44 -19.26
CA ALA A 236 8.10 -0.92 -19.76
C ALA A 236 7.99 -1.04 -21.29
N LYS A 237 8.44 -0.04 -22.06
CA LYS A 237 8.40 -0.03 -23.54
C LYS A 237 8.87 -1.33 -24.19
N GLN A 238 9.93 -1.96 -23.66
CA GLN A 238 10.47 -3.21 -24.22
C GLN A 238 9.45 -4.35 -24.21
N LEU A 239 8.63 -4.43 -23.16
CA LEU A 239 7.57 -5.43 -23.04
C LEU A 239 6.37 -5.08 -23.93
N LEU A 240 5.98 -3.79 -23.96
CA LEU A 240 4.83 -3.31 -24.72
C LEU A 240 5.07 -3.28 -26.24
N ARG A 241 6.34 -3.21 -26.68
CA ARG A 241 6.77 -3.09 -28.08
C ARG A 241 6.29 -1.83 -28.80
N GLN A 242 5.71 -0.89 -28.05
CA GLN A 242 5.13 0.35 -28.53
C GLN A 242 5.39 1.46 -27.53
N GLU A 243 5.38 2.71 -27.99
CA GLU A 243 5.45 3.87 -27.09
C GLU A 243 4.05 4.21 -26.57
N PRO A 244 3.83 4.28 -25.25
CA PRO A 244 2.61 4.83 -24.70
C PRO A 244 2.46 6.32 -25.03
N VAL A 245 1.22 6.78 -25.24
CA VAL A 245 0.90 8.19 -25.50
C VAL A 245 -0.26 8.65 -24.62
N GLN A 246 -0.15 9.81 -23.98
CA GLN A 246 -1.24 10.43 -23.23
C GLN A 246 -2.09 11.33 -24.13
N ALA A 247 -3.42 11.20 -24.04
CA ALA A 247 -4.36 12.06 -24.74
C ALA A 247 -4.59 13.37 -23.95
N ASP A 248 -4.18 14.50 -24.53
CA ASP A 248 -4.33 15.82 -23.90
C ASP A 248 -5.75 16.38 -23.96
N SER A 249 -6.50 16.01 -25.01
CA SER A 249 -7.84 16.51 -25.28
C SER A 249 -8.71 15.45 -25.93
N ARG A 250 -10.03 15.68 -25.96
CA ARG A 250 -10.99 14.80 -26.65
C ARG A 250 -10.68 14.66 -28.14
N ARG A 251 -10.30 15.77 -28.78
CA ARG A 251 -9.85 15.78 -30.18
C ARG A 251 -8.60 14.94 -30.38
N HIS A 252 -7.61 15.09 -29.49
CA HIS A 252 -6.37 14.29 -29.55
C HIS A 252 -6.67 12.79 -29.34
N LEU A 253 -7.53 12.44 -28.38
CA LEU A 253 -7.97 11.04 -28.18
C LEU A 253 -8.58 10.46 -29.46
N LYS A 254 -9.45 11.21 -30.13
CA LYS A 254 -10.06 10.78 -31.40
C LYS A 254 -9.02 10.56 -32.49
N GLU A 255 -8.01 11.42 -32.57
CA GLU A 255 -6.90 11.27 -33.53
C GLU A 255 -6.06 10.03 -33.23
N LEU A 256 -5.74 9.76 -31.96
CA LEU A 256 -4.99 8.57 -31.54
C LEU A 256 -5.73 7.26 -31.81
N LEU A 257 -7.07 7.28 -31.80
CA LEU A 257 -7.89 6.11 -32.10
C LEU A 257 -8.14 5.88 -33.60
N LYS A 258 -7.82 6.86 -34.47
CA LYS A 258 -7.89 6.75 -35.94
C LYS A 258 -6.69 6.01 -36.55
N VAL A 259 -6.31 4.88 -35.95
CA VAL A 259 -5.27 3.98 -36.47
C VAL A 259 -5.90 2.67 -36.92
N ALA A 260 -5.23 1.95 -37.83
CA ALA A 260 -5.70 0.64 -38.29
C ALA A 260 -5.54 -0.45 -37.21
N SER A 261 -4.43 -0.41 -36.47
CA SER A 261 -4.12 -1.31 -35.35
C SER A 261 -3.01 -0.71 -34.48
N GLY A 262 -2.83 -1.26 -33.27
CA GLY A 262 -1.81 -0.82 -32.32
C GLY A 262 -2.12 0.49 -31.60
N GLY A 263 -1.20 0.87 -30.72
CA GLY A 263 -1.25 2.02 -29.84
C GLY A 263 -1.50 1.61 -28.38
N VAL A 264 -0.75 2.21 -27.46
CA VAL A 264 -1.06 2.23 -26.04
C VAL A 264 -1.40 3.67 -25.69
N VAL A 265 -2.68 3.95 -25.45
CA VAL A 265 -3.21 5.29 -25.25
C VAL A 265 -3.69 5.45 -23.82
N PHE A 266 -3.27 6.52 -23.17
CA PHE A 266 -3.70 6.92 -21.83
C PHE A 266 -4.71 8.05 -21.92
N THR A 267 -5.79 7.96 -21.17
CA THR A 267 -6.81 9.01 -21.12
C THR A 267 -7.50 9.03 -19.77
N THR A 268 -8.08 10.18 -19.45
CA THR A 268 -8.97 10.28 -18.30
C THR A 268 -10.42 10.09 -18.71
N ILE A 269 -11.23 9.59 -17.79
CA ILE A 269 -12.64 9.28 -18.04
C ILE A 269 -13.47 10.51 -18.43
N GLN A 270 -13.10 11.71 -17.95
CA GLN A 270 -13.80 12.96 -18.25
C GLN A 270 -13.69 13.36 -19.73
N LYS A 271 -12.71 12.80 -20.46
CA LYS A 271 -12.56 13.01 -21.91
C LYS A 271 -13.64 12.27 -22.71
N PHE A 272 -14.43 11.39 -22.08
CA PHE A 272 -15.60 10.73 -22.68
C PHE A 272 -16.93 11.43 -22.39
N GLN A 273 -16.96 12.57 -21.70
CA GLN A 273 -18.20 13.33 -21.55
C GLN A 273 -18.45 14.18 -22.81
N PRO A 274 -19.70 14.40 -23.26
CA PRO A 274 -19.98 15.31 -24.39
C PRO A 274 -19.72 16.78 -24.02
N ASP A 275 -19.39 17.63 -25.00
CA ASP A 275 -19.24 19.09 -24.82
C ASP A 275 -20.60 19.81 -24.79
N GLU A 276 -21.54 19.40 -25.64
CA GLU A 276 -22.91 19.92 -25.70
C GLU A 276 -23.91 18.79 -25.98
N GLY A 277 -25.03 18.75 -25.24
CA GLY A 277 -26.11 17.78 -25.42
C GLY A 277 -25.85 16.40 -24.80
N ASN A 278 -26.68 15.42 -25.20
CA ASN A 278 -26.76 14.08 -24.58
C ASN A 278 -26.31 12.93 -25.50
N VAL A 279 -25.79 13.23 -26.69
CA VAL A 279 -25.35 12.24 -27.66
C VAL A 279 -23.83 12.30 -27.78
N TYR A 280 -23.16 11.22 -27.40
CA TYR A 280 -21.71 11.13 -27.54
C TYR A 280 -21.32 10.69 -28.95
N GLU A 281 -20.31 11.34 -29.55
CA GLU A 281 -19.82 10.96 -30.86
C GLU A 281 -19.03 9.64 -30.78
N GLN A 282 -19.37 8.67 -31.63
CA GLN A 282 -18.62 7.41 -31.73
C GLN A 282 -17.16 7.70 -32.11
N LEU A 283 -16.22 7.27 -31.28
CA LEU A 283 -14.78 7.47 -31.51
C LEU A 283 -14.21 6.38 -32.43
N SER A 284 -14.65 5.13 -32.25
CA SER A 284 -14.26 4.00 -33.09
C SER A 284 -15.26 2.86 -32.97
N ASP A 285 -15.56 2.18 -34.07
CA ASP A 285 -16.30 0.90 -34.13
C ASP A 285 -15.39 -0.32 -34.15
N ARG A 286 -14.07 -0.15 -34.07
CA ARG A 286 -13.11 -1.24 -34.15
C ARG A 286 -13.31 -2.26 -33.03
N GLU A 287 -13.24 -3.54 -33.39
CA GLU A 287 -13.32 -4.64 -32.42
C GLU A 287 -11.98 -4.95 -31.72
N ASN A 288 -10.87 -4.51 -32.31
CA ASN A 288 -9.51 -4.74 -31.79
C ASN A 288 -9.04 -3.60 -30.87
N ILE A 289 -9.92 -3.19 -29.94
CA ILE A 289 -9.64 -2.22 -28.89
C ILE A 289 -9.90 -2.88 -27.54
N VAL A 290 -8.92 -2.80 -26.64
CA VAL A 290 -9.03 -3.28 -25.26
C VAL A 290 -8.92 -2.09 -24.32
N CYS A 291 -9.99 -1.82 -23.58
CA CYS A 291 -10.05 -0.78 -22.57
C CYS A 291 -9.67 -1.36 -21.21
N ILE A 292 -8.69 -0.75 -20.54
CA ILE A 292 -8.27 -1.09 -19.19
C ILE A 292 -8.65 0.08 -18.28
N ALA A 293 -9.62 -0.11 -17.40
CA ALA A 293 -10.02 0.92 -16.43
C ALA A 293 -9.30 0.74 -15.10
N ASP A 294 -8.67 1.79 -14.59
CA ASP A 294 -8.14 1.82 -13.23
C ASP A 294 -9.17 2.37 -12.24
N GLU A 295 -9.19 1.78 -11.04
CA GLU A 295 -10.18 2.07 -9.98
C GLU A 295 -11.63 1.90 -10.48
N ALA A 296 -11.88 0.77 -11.14
CA ALA A 296 -13.13 0.45 -11.85
C ALA A 296 -14.42 0.45 -10.99
N HIS A 297 -14.29 0.52 -9.65
CA HIS A 297 -15.40 0.53 -8.68
C HIS A 297 -15.98 1.93 -8.39
N ARG A 298 -15.41 3.01 -8.95
CA ARG A 298 -15.91 4.37 -8.64
C ARG A 298 -17.29 4.55 -9.27
N THR A 299 -18.23 5.19 -8.55
CA THR A 299 -19.60 5.51 -9.02
C THR A 299 -19.65 6.24 -10.37
N GLN A 300 -18.53 6.86 -10.77
CA GLN A 300 -18.28 7.43 -12.08
C GLN A 300 -18.45 6.44 -13.23
N TYR A 301 -18.18 5.15 -13.02
CA TYR A 301 -18.40 4.08 -14.00
C TYR A 301 -19.85 3.55 -13.98
N GLY A 302 -20.78 4.24 -13.33
CA GLY A 302 -22.21 3.90 -13.33
C GLY A 302 -22.94 4.22 -14.65
N PHE A 303 -24.08 3.56 -14.87
CA PHE A 303 -25.02 3.90 -15.96
C PHE A 303 -26.11 4.89 -15.53
N GLN A 304 -26.13 5.30 -14.26
CA GLN A 304 -27.21 6.10 -13.69
C GLN A 304 -27.32 7.48 -14.35
N ALA A 305 -28.56 7.89 -14.60
CA ALA A 305 -28.91 9.20 -15.12
C ALA A 305 -29.09 10.17 -13.95
N ARG A 306 -28.31 11.25 -13.92
CA ARG A 306 -28.42 12.35 -12.95
C ARG A 306 -28.96 13.58 -13.64
N THR A 307 -29.84 14.32 -12.97
CA THR A 307 -30.33 15.59 -13.50
C THR A 307 -29.45 16.70 -12.95
N ILE A 308 -28.73 17.41 -13.82
CA ILE A 308 -27.94 18.59 -13.44
C ILE A 308 -28.60 19.86 -13.96
N ASP A 309 -28.39 20.96 -13.26
CA ASP A 309 -28.85 22.27 -13.69
C ASP A 309 -28.08 22.71 -14.94
N ALA A 310 -28.80 22.98 -16.03
CA ALA A 310 -28.26 23.58 -17.23
C ALA A 310 -28.04 25.08 -16.97
N LYS A 311 -26.80 25.55 -17.12
CA LYS A 311 -26.42 26.94 -16.85
C LYS A 311 -26.13 27.69 -18.15
N ASP A 312 -26.52 28.95 -18.24
CA ASP A 312 -26.19 29.82 -19.38
C ASP A 312 -24.72 30.28 -19.31
N ALA A 313 -24.27 31.03 -20.32
CA ALA A 313 -22.91 31.56 -20.37
C ALA A 313 -22.57 32.54 -19.22
N GLN A 314 -23.58 32.99 -18.48
CA GLN A 314 -23.49 33.87 -17.32
C GLN A 314 -23.62 33.11 -15.99
N GLY A 315 -23.77 31.78 -16.03
CA GLY A 315 -23.86 30.90 -14.87
C GLY A 315 -25.26 30.76 -14.26
N ASN A 316 -26.30 31.33 -14.87
CA ASN A 316 -27.68 31.22 -14.38
C ASN A 316 -28.31 29.89 -14.80
N VAL A 317 -29.06 29.26 -13.90
CA VAL A 317 -29.79 28.02 -14.20
C VAL A 317 -30.93 28.31 -15.16
N VAL A 318 -30.80 27.89 -16.41
CA VAL A 318 -31.78 28.04 -17.50
C VAL A 318 -32.62 26.78 -17.73
N GLY A 319 -32.29 25.66 -17.08
CA GLY A 319 -33.09 24.44 -17.16
C GLY A 319 -32.46 23.27 -16.40
N LYS A 320 -32.97 22.07 -16.65
CA LYS A 320 -32.43 20.81 -16.11
C LYS A 320 -32.08 19.89 -17.27
N GLN A 321 -30.87 19.34 -17.26
CA GLN A 321 -30.39 18.37 -18.25
C GLN A 321 -30.05 17.05 -17.58
N ILE A 322 -30.37 15.95 -18.26
CA ILE A 322 -30.07 14.59 -17.77
C ILE A 322 -28.69 14.19 -18.27
N VAL A 323 -27.75 13.96 -17.37
CA VAL A 323 -26.39 13.48 -17.65
C VAL A 323 -26.24 12.07 -17.12
N TYR A 324 -25.77 11.16 -17.96
CA TYR A 324 -25.49 9.78 -17.58
C TYR A 324 -24.09 9.63 -16.95
N GLY A 325 -23.87 8.58 -16.17
CA GLY A 325 -22.53 8.21 -15.70
C GLY A 325 -21.59 7.86 -16.86
N PHE A 326 -20.28 7.98 -16.62
CA PHE A 326 -19.28 7.98 -17.68
C PHE A 326 -19.16 6.65 -18.44
N ALA A 327 -19.49 5.54 -17.79
CA ALA A 327 -19.44 4.23 -18.45
C ALA A 327 -20.42 4.13 -19.63
N LYS A 328 -21.56 4.82 -19.57
CA LYS A 328 -22.49 4.89 -20.70
C LYS A 328 -21.82 5.52 -21.91
N TYR A 329 -21.26 6.72 -21.74
CA TYR A 329 -20.61 7.43 -22.84
C TYR A 329 -19.38 6.67 -23.37
N MET A 330 -18.62 6.03 -22.49
CA MET A 330 -17.48 5.20 -22.88
C MET A 330 -17.91 4.00 -23.74
N ARG A 331 -19.03 3.35 -23.41
CA ARG A 331 -19.62 2.24 -24.19
C ARG A 331 -20.21 2.72 -25.52
N GLU A 332 -20.84 3.89 -25.55
CA GLU A 332 -21.33 4.50 -26.79
C GLU A 332 -20.19 4.97 -27.70
N ALA A 333 -19.09 5.46 -27.12
CA ALA A 333 -17.89 5.90 -27.85
C ALA A 333 -17.15 4.75 -28.55
N LEU A 334 -17.13 3.58 -27.90
CA LEU A 334 -16.33 2.41 -28.28
C LEU A 334 -17.17 1.12 -28.17
N PRO A 335 -18.26 0.99 -28.94
CA PRO A 335 -19.28 -0.05 -28.75
C PRO A 335 -18.75 -1.48 -28.87
N ASN A 336 -17.66 -1.67 -29.62
CA ASN A 336 -17.08 -2.98 -29.90
C ASN A 336 -15.78 -3.27 -29.13
N ALA A 337 -15.34 -2.38 -28.23
CA ALA A 337 -14.16 -2.60 -27.42
C ALA A 337 -14.43 -3.64 -26.30
N THR A 338 -13.39 -4.36 -25.87
CA THR A 338 -13.45 -5.24 -24.69
C THR A 338 -12.98 -4.48 -23.45
N TYR A 339 -13.70 -4.59 -22.34
CA TYR A 339 -13.43 -3.80 -21.13
C TYR A 339 -12.97 -4.69 -19.98
N LEU A 340 -11.80 -4.38 -19.41
CA LEU A 340 -11.25 -5.03 -18.21
C LEU A 340 -11.07 -3.96 -17.12
N GLY A 341 -11.58 -4.24 -15.92
CA GLY A 341 -11.46 -3.36 -14.76
C GLY A 341 -10.35 -3.81 -13.82
N PHE A 342 -9.57 -2.87 -13.30
CA PHE A 342 -8.65 -3.09 -12.19
C PHE A 342 -9.11 -2.26 -10.98
N THR A 343 -9.09 -2.84 -9.80
CA THR A 343 -9.49 -2.14 -8.57
C THR A 343 -8.60 -2.50 -7.39
N GLY A 344 -8.34 -1.50 -6.53
CA GLY A 344 -7.66 -1.68 -5.25
C GLY A 344 -8.58 -2.06 -4.09
N THR A 345 -9.89 -1.93 -4.27
CA THR A 345 -10.91 -2.12 -3.24
C THR A 345 -12.05 -3.00 -3.77
N PRO A 346 -12.75 -3.72 -2.89
CA PRO A 346 -13.88 -4.55 -3.29
C PRO A 346 -15.01 -3.69 -3.89
N ILE A 347 -15.73 -4.27 -4.84
CA ILE A 347 -17.04 -3.83 -5.28
C ILE A 347 -18.01 -4.05 -4.12
N GLU A 348 -18.63 -2.99 -3.61
CA GLU A 348 -19.64 -3.08 -2.56
C GLU A 348 -20.87 -3.87 -3.07
N ASN A 349 -21.58 -4.60 -2.21
CA ASN A 349 -22.78 -5.36 -2.58
C ASN A 349 -23.89 -4.50 -3.22
N THR A 350 -23.84 -3.18 -3.02
CA THR A 350 -24.73 -2.17 -3.59
C THR A 350 -24.30 -1.71 -4.99
N ASP A 351 -23.07 -1.99 -5.43
CA ASP A 351 -22.53 -1.56 -6.72
C ASP A 351 -22.90 -2.52 -7.85
N ILE A 352 -24.14 -2.35 -8.31
CA ILE A 352 -24.72 -3.07 -9.46
C ILE A 352 -24.00 -2.73 -10.78
N ASN A 353 -23.26 -1.62 -10.84
CA ASN A 353 -22.75 -1.08 -12.10
C ASN A 353 -21.45 -1.74 -12.55
N THR A 354 -20.54 -2.05 -11.63
CA THR A 354 -19.21 -2.58 -12.00
C THR A 354 -19.31 -3.92 -12.75
N PRO A 355 -20.11 -4.92 -12.31
CA PRO A 355 -20.32 -6.15 -13.10
C PRO A 355 -21.10 -5.91 -14.41
N ALA A 356 -21.95 -4.88 -14.46
CA ALA A 356 -22.66 -4.52 -15.67
C ALA A 356 -21.71 -3.99 -16.77
N VAL A 357 -20.67 -3.23 -16.38
CA VAL A 357 -19.67 -2.67 -17.30
C VAL A 357 -18.56 -3.66 -17.59
N PHE A 358 -17.95 -4.27 -16.59
CA PHE A 358 -16.72 -5.03 -16.77
C PHE A 358 -16.95 -6.53 -16.77
N GLY A 359 -17.97 -7.02 -16.08
CA GLY A 359 -18.21 -8.44 -15.84
C GLY A 359 -17.83 -8.86 -14.43
N ASN A 360 -17.86 -10.16 -14.14
CA ASN A 360 -17.54 -10.70 -12.83
C ASN A 360 -16.04 -10.59 -12.49
N TYR A 361 -15.69 -10.84 -11.23
CA TYR A 361 -14.29 -10.97 -10.84
C TYR A 361 -13.60 -12.10 -11.61
N VAL A 362 -12.40 -11.81 -12.09
CA VAL A 362 -11.48 -12.75 -12.74
C VAL A 362 -10.43 -13.23 -11.75
N ASP A 363 -9.99 -12.33 -10.89
CA ASP A 363 -9.06 -12.61 -9.82
C ASP A 363 -9.23 -11.63 -8.65
N ILE A 364 -8.99 -12.15 -7.44
CA ILE A 364 -9.04 -11.42 -6.18
C ILE A 364 -7.74 -11.70 -5.42
N TYR A 365 -7.05 -10.62 -5.06
CA TYR A 365 -5.87 -10.61 -4.20
C TYR A 365 -6.07 -9.50 -3.15
N ASP A 366 -6.58 -9.91 -2.00
CA ASP A 366 -7.10 -9.00 -0.98
C ASP A 366 -6.00 -8.53 0.00
N ILE A 367 -6.37 -7.70 0.99
CA ILE A 367 -5.42 -7.20 2.01
C ILE A 367 -4.89 -8.33 2.90
N ALA A 368 -5.72 -9.29 3.29
CA ALA A 368 -5.33 -10.36 4.20
C ALA A 368 -4.26 -11.24 3.55
N GLN A 369 -4.51 -11.67 2.31
CA GLN A 369 -3.57 -12.45 1.51
C GLN A 369 -2.28 -11.65 1.22
N ALA A 370 -2.39 -10.36 0.88
CA ALA A 370 -1.22 -9.50 0.65
C ALA A 370 -0.34 -9.31 1.89
N VAL A 371 -0.93 -9.29 3.08
CA VAL A 371 -0.21 -9.25 4.35
C VAL A 371 0.44 -10.60 4.66
N GLU A 372 -0.29 -11.71 4.48
CA GLU A 372 0.25 -13.06 4.70
C GLU A 372 1.45 -13.35 3.79
N ASP A 373 1.39 -12.88 2.55
CA ASP A 373 2.46 -13.02 1.58
C ASP A 373 3.64 -12.05 1.80
N GLY A 374 3.49 -11.07 2.68
CA GLY A 374 4.47 -10.00 2.86
C GLY A 374 4.58 -9.05 1.66
N ALA A 375 3.56 -9.00 0.79
CA ALA A 375 3.46 -7.98 -0.27
C ALA A 375 3.09 -6.60 0.30
N THR A 376 2.36 -6.58 1.41
CA THR A 376 2.04 -5.41 2.24
C THR A 376 2.29 -5.70 3.71
N VAL A 377 2.40 -4.65 4.53
CA VAL A 377 2.46 -4.76 6.00
C VAL A 377 1.09 -4.53 6.63
N ARG A 378 0.92 -4.98 7.88
CA ARG A 378 -0.32 -4.78 8.65
C ARG A 378 -0.62 -3.30 8.88
N ILE A 379 -1.90 -2.99 9.04
CA ILE A 379 -2.36 -1.66 9.43
C ILE A 379 -2.85 -1.74 10.87
N TYR A 380 -2.27 -0.92 11.74
CA TYR A 380 -2.68 -0.74 13.12
C TYR A 380 -3.51 0.53 13.24
N TYR A 381 -4.50 0.49 14.13
CA TYR A 381 -5.41 1.61 14.36
C TYR A 381 -5.30 2.09 15.80
N GLU A 382 -5.19 3.42 15.97
CA GLU A 382 -5.13 4.06 17.27
C GLU A 382 -6.14 5.22 17.33
N SER A 383 -7.10 5.10 18.25
CA SER A 383 -8.09 6.16 18.50
C SER A 383 -7.53 7.18 19.50
N ARG A 384 -7.57 8.47 19.14
CA ARG A 384 -7.22 9.61 20.00
C ARG A 384 -8.44 10.40 20.48
N LEU A 385 -9.65 9.90 20.24
CA LEU A 385 -10.92 10.54 20.64
C LEU A 385 -10.97 10.90 22.13
N ALA A 386 -10.41 10.07 23.02
CA ALA A 386 -10.45 10.29 24.46
C ALA A 386 -9.58 11.49 24.90
N LYS A 387 -8.50 11.77 24.15
CA LYS A 387 -7.60 12.91 24.43
C LYS A 387 -8.16 14.23 23.90
N ILE A 388 -9.01 14.19 22.88
CA ILE A 388 -9.52 15.38 22.19
C ILE A 388 -11.05 15.44 22.34
N LYS A 389 -11.51 16.20 23.35
CA LYS A 389 -12.94 16.34 23.67
C LYS A 389 -13.72 16.98 22.51
N LEU A 390 -14.36 16.15 21.68
CA LEU A 390 -15.43 16.59 20.79
C LEU A 390 -16.72 16.78 21.58
N SER A 391 -17.41 17.92 21.37
CA SER A 391 -18.75 18.13 21.94
C SER A 391 -19.74 17.10 21.39
N ASP A 392 -20.79 16.79 22.16
CA ASP A 392 -21.79 15.80 21.74
C ASP A 392 -22.55 16.23 20.48
N ASP A 393 -22.71 17.55 20.27
CA ASP A 393 -23.26 18.10 19.03
C ASP A 393 -22.32 17.90 17.85
N GLY A 394 -21.00 18.01 18.05
CA GLY A 394 -20.01 17.68 17.04
C GLY A 394 -20.06 16.20 16.63
N LYS A 395 -20.16 15.28 17.60
CA LYS A 395 -20.31 13.85 17.35
C LYS A 395 -21.61 13.52 16.58
N LYS A 396 -22.72 14.16 16.93
CA LYS A 396 -23.99 14.02 16.20
C LYS A 396 -23.87 14.53 14.76
N LEU A 397 -23.21 15.67 14.55
CA LEU A 397 -23.03 16.25 13.23
C LEU A 397 -22.16 15.36 12.34
N ILE A 398 -21.10 14.77 12.88
CA ILE A 398 -20.28 13.76 12.18
C ILE A 398 -21.19 12.61 11.74
N ARG A 399 -21.95 11.99 12.66
CA ARG A 399 -22.87 10.87 12.32
C ARG A 399 -23.92 11.23 11.26
N GLN A 400 -24.45 12.44 11.29
CA GLN A 400 -25.44 12.89 10.30
C GLN A 400 -24.83 13.13 8.92
N ILE A 401 -23.62 13.69 8.86
CA ILE A 401 -22.88 13.88 7.61
C ILE A 401 -22.45 12.52 7.07
N ASP A 402 -22.04 11.63 7.97
CA ASP A 402 -21.66 10.26 7.70
C ASP A 402 -22.76 9.42 7.03
N GLU A 403 -24.01 9.57 7.46
CA GLU A 403 -25.19 8.98 6.81
C GLU A 403 -25.45 9.57 5.41
N GLU A 404 -25.02 10.81 5.16
CA GLU A 404 -25.19 11.51 3.88
C GLU A 404 -24.00 11.28 2.90
N ILE A 405 -22.79 11.00 3.41
CA ILE A 405 -21.56 10.78 2.61
C ILE A 405 -21.65 9.50 1.75
N GLY A 406 -22.47 8.51 2.15
CA GLY A 406 -22.66 7.25 1.40
C GLY A 406 -23.42 7.41 0.08
N ALA A 407 -24.06 8.56 -0.16
CA ALA A 407 -24.60 8.92 -1.46
C ALA A 407 -23.61 9.90 -2.12
N ASP A 408 -22.99 9.50 -3.23
CA ASP A 408 -22.13 10.35 -4.08
C ASP A 408 -22.89 11.51 -4.78
N GLU A 409 -23.90 12.06 -4.10
CA GLU A 409 -24.70 13.23 -4.41
C GLU A 409 -24.40 14.37 -3.42
N LEU A 410 -23.12 14.69 -3.21
CA LEU A 410 -22.74 16.02 -2.71
C LEU A 410 -22.83 17.09 -3.80
N ASN A 411 -23.82 17.00 -4.68
CA ASN A 411 -24.27 18.13 -5.48
C ASN A 411 -25.59 18.67 -4.92
N GLU A 412 -25.46 19.87 -4.35
CA GLU A 412 -26.47 20.94 -4.33
C GLU A 412 -27.67 20.86 -3.38
N SER A 413 -27.60 20.09 -2.30
CA SER A 413 -28.42 20.40 -1.12
C SER A 413 -27.76 21.53 -0.32
N GLN A 414 -28.40 22.72 -0.23
CA GLN A 414 -27.95 23.80 0.67
C GLN A 414 -27.74 23.30 2.12
N LYS A 415 -28.49 22.26 2.54
CA LYS A 415 -28.38 21.66 3.87
C LYS A 415 -27.06 20.92 4.08
N ALA A 416 -26.58 20.15 3.09
CA ALA A 416 -25.31 19.42 3.19
C ALA A 416 -24.12 20.39 3.27
N LYS A 417 -24.13 21.47 2.47
CA LYS A 417 -23.12 22.54 2.56
C LYS A 417 -23.14 23.26 3.91
N ALA A 418 -24.31 23.52 4.47
CA ALA A 418 -24.46 24.16 5.78
C ALA A 418 -23.91 23.27 6.91
N LYS A 419 -24.27 21.97 6.91
CA LYS A 419 -23.74 20.98 7.85
C LYS A 419 -22.22 20.85 7.75
N TRP A 420 -21.68 20.77 6.53
CA TRP A 420 -20.23 20.70 6.31
C TRP A 420 -19.50 21.93 6.86
N THR A 421 -20.07 23.13 6.68
CA THR A 421 -19.50 24.38 7.20
C THR A 421 -19.51 24.41 8.73
N GLN A 422 -20.60 23.96 9.36
CA GLN A 422 -20.69 23.83 10.82
C GLN A 422 -19.65 22.85 11.36
N LEU A 423 -19.48 21.70 10.70
CA LEU A 423 -18.50 20.70 11.10
C LEU A 423 -17.07 21.24 10.94
N GLU A 424 -16.78 21.94 9.84
CA GLU A 424 -15.47 22.57 9.62
C GLU A 424 -15.15 23.61 10.70
N ALA A 425 -16.13 24.41 11.12
CA ALA A 425 -15.95 25.38 12.20
C ALA A 425 -15.62 24.71 13.55
N LEU A 426 -16.26 23.57 13.82
CA LEU A 426 -16.06 22.82 15.06
C LEU A 426 -14.70 22.13 15.10
N ILE A 427 -14.34 21.41 14.02
CA ILE A 427 -13.06 20.71 13.87
C ILE A 427 -11.90 21.70 13.79
N GLY A 428 -12.10 22.85 13.12
CA GLY A 428 -11.11 23.91 12.92
C GLY A 428 -11.07 25.00 13.99
N SER A 429 -11.67 24.74 15.17
CA SER A 429 -11.57 25.61 16.34
C SER A 429 -10.12 25.70 16.83
N GLU A 430 -9.68 26.89 17.25
CA GLU A 430 -8.27 27.15 17.57
C GLU A 430 -7.75 26.27 18.71
N GLU A 431 -8.54 26.14 19.78
CA GLU A 431 -8.21 25.29 20.93
C GLU A 431 -8.03 23.82 20.51
N ARG A 432 -8.95 23.28 19.70
CA ARG A 432 -8.85 21.89 19.22
C ARG A 432 -7.65 21.69 18.32
N VAL A 433 -7.42 22.59 17.35
CA VAL A 433 -6.29 22.47 16.42
C VAL A 433 -4.97 22.53 17.16
N ALA A 434 -4.84 23.36 18.20
CA ALA A 434 -3.65 23.41 19.05
C ALA A 434 -3.43 22.09 19.83
N LEU A 435 -4.50 21.50 20.38
CA LEU A 435 -4.43 20.18 21.04
C LEU A 435 -4.04 19.05 20.07
N VAL A 436 -4.61 19.04 18.87
CA VAL A 436 -4.25 18.09 17.80
C VAL A 436 -2.79 18.29 17.40
N ALA A 437 -2.33 19.53 17.22
CA ALA A 437 -0.95 19.83 16.87
C ALA A 437 0.04 19.30 17.92
N ALA A 438 -0.25 19.52 19.20
CA ALA A 438 0.57 19.04 20.31
C ALA A 438 0.66 17.51 20.33
N ASP A 439 -0.49 16.81 20.28
CA ASP A 439 -0.49 15.33 20.27
C ASP A 439 0.22 14.77 19.03
N ILE A 440 0.05 15.36 17.83
CA ILE A 440 0.75 14.94 16.62
C ILE A 440 2.26 15.06 16.79
N VAL A 441 2.76 16.21 17.26
CA VAL A 441 4.20 16.47 17.45
C VAL A 441 4.78 15.46 18.45
N ASP A 442 4.20 15.39 19.65
CA ASP A 442 4.68 14.49 20.71
C ASP A 442 4.66 13.03 20.25
N HIS A 443 3.58 12.61 19.59
CA HIS A 443 3.44 11.26 19.09
C HIS A 443 4.42 10.94 17.96
N PHE A 444 4.62 11.86 17.01
CA PHE A 444 5.51 11.66 15.88
C PHE A 444 6.97 11.58 16.33
N GLU A 445 7.39 12.41 17.27
CA GLU A 445 8.74 12.34 17.84
C GLU A 445 8.99 11.03 18.57
N ASN A 446 8.05 10.58 19.41
CA ASN A 446 8.14 9.29 20.09
C ASN A 446 8.24 8.13 19.08
N ARG A 447 7.52 8.21 17.94
CA ARG A 447 7.65 7.24 16.85
C ARG A 447 9.04 7.25 16.23
N LEU A 448 9.59 8.43 15.93
CA LEU A 448 10.90 8.58 15.32
C LEU A 448 12.04 8.06 16.21
N MET A 449 11.85 8.01 17.54
CA MET A 449 12.82 7.38 18.46
C MET A 449 12.91 5.86 18.27
N GLY A 450 11.78 5.20 17.98
CA GLY A 450 11.70 3.74 17.80
C GLY A 450 11.94 3.28 16.35
N MET A 451 11.53 4.08 15.37
CA MET A 451 11.63 3.76 13.95
C MET A 451 11.75 5.03 13.11
N ASP A 452 12.80 5.14 12.30
CA ASP A 452 12.87 6.22 11.31
C ASP A 452 11.83 6.01 10.20
N GLY A 453 11.18 7.10 9.79
CA GLY A 453 10.27 7.11 8.68
C GLY A 453 9.51 8.43 8.56
N LYS A 454 8.38 8.39 7.86
CA LYS A 454 7.62 9.60 7.50
C LYS A 454 6.16 9.52 7.90
N GLY A 455 5.56 10.68 8.11
CA GLY A 455 4.15 10.86 8.45
C GLY A 455 3.38 11.65 7.40
N MET A 456 2.08 11.39 7.32
CA MET A 456 1.12 12.21 6.57
C MET A 456 -0.06 12.58 7.47
N ILE A 457 -0.50 13.83 7.39
CA ILE A 457 -1.68 14.34 8.11
C ILE A 457 -2.76 14.70 7.11
N VAL A 458 -3.95 14.14 7.30
CA VAL A 458 -5.13 14.37 6.47
C VAL A 458 -6.08 15.33 7.19
N ALA A 459 -6.05 16.59 6.80
CA ALA A 459 -6.91 17.63 7.35
C ALA A 459 -8.26 17.70 6.60
N MET A 460 -9.33 18.03 7.32
CA MET A 460 -10.68 18.16 6.73
C MET A 460 -10.77 19.26 5.66
N SER A 461 -10.10 20.39 5.86
CA SER A 461 -10.14 21.54 4.95
C SER A 461 -8.76 22.19 4.77
N ARG A 462 -8.62 22.98 3.69
CA ARG A 462 -7.40 23.75 3.40
C ARG A 462 -7.10 24.78 4.50
N ARG A 463 -8.15 25.35 5.09
CA ARG A 463 -8.04 26.28 6.22
C ARG A 463 -7.51 25.58 7.46
N ILE A 464 -8.04 24.40 7.79
CA ILE A 464 -7.57 23.60 8.93
C ILE A 464 -6.12 23.16 8.70
N ALA A 465 -5.76 22.76 7.48
CA ALA A 465 -4.39 22.40 7.14
C ALA A 465 -3.39 23.56 7.38
N ALA A 466 -3.75 24.79 6.97
CA ALA A 466 -2.92 25.97 7.21
C ALA A 466 -2.82 26.31 8.71
N LYS A 467 -3.93 26.27 9.44
CA LYS A 467 -3.93 26.50 10.91
C LYS A 467 -3.08 25.46 11.64
N LEU A 468 -3.24 24.18 11.30
CA LEU A 468 -2.48 23.10 11.90
C LEU A 468 -0.97 23.24 11.65
N TYR A 469 -0.60 23.67 10.44
CA TYR A 469 0.79 24.00 10.13
C TYR A 469 1.34 25.12 11.03
N ASP A 470 0.58 26.19 11.21
CA ASP A 470 0.98 27.32 12.04
C ASP A 470 1.11 26.92 13.53
N GLU A 471 0.21 26.08 14.05
CA GLU A 471 0.34 25.54 15.42
C GLU A 471 1.54 24.61 15.58
N ILE A 472 1.80 23.70 14.62
CA ILE A 472 3.00 22.85 14.65
C ILE A 472 4.27 23.70 14.56
N LYS A 473 4.28 24.74 13.71
CA LYS A 473 5.40 25.68 13.60
C LYS A 473 5.68 26.42 14.91
N LYS A 474 4.66 26.73 15.72
CA LYS A 474 4.86 27.34 17.05
C LYS A 474 5.53 26.36 18.02
N LEU A 475 5.15 25.08 17.96
CA LEU A 475 5.68 24.03 18.83
C LEU A 475 7.10 23.56 18.43
N ARG A 476 7.39 23.54 17.13
CA ARG A 476 8.67 23.13 16.52
C ARG A 476 9.09 24.11 15.41
N PRO A 477 9.61 25.30 15.76
CA PRO A 477 10.01 26.31 14.78
C PRO A 477 11.06 25.81 13.78
N GLU A 478 11.93 24.90 14.19
CA GLU A 478 13.01 24.31 13.40
C GLU A 478 12.54 23.33 12.33
N TRP A 479 11.31 22.81 12.41
CA TRP A 479 10.74 21.98 11.35
C TRP A 479 10.33 22.80 10.13
N HIS A 480 10.09 24.10 10.31
CA HIS A 480 9.70 25.00 9.24
C HIS A 480 10.90 25.56 8.47
N ASN A 481 10.74 25.69 7.16
CA ASN A 481 11.60 26.47 6.30
C ASN A 481 10.77 27.06 5.15
N ASP A 482 11.07 28.26 4.69
CA ASP A 482 10.38 28.87 3.55
C ASP A 482 10.83 28.27 2.21
N ASP A 483 12.08 27.81 2.12
CA ASP A 483 12.59 27.13 0.92
C ASP A 483 11.84 25.79 0.72
N LEU A 484 11.28 25.59 -0.46
CA LEU A 484 10.58 24.38 -0.86
C LEU A 484 11.45 23.13 -0.76
N ASN A 485 12.77 23.26 -0.96
CA ASN A 485 13.73 22.16 -0.90
C ASN A 485 14.22 21.88 0.53
N ARG A 486 13.75 22.65 1.51
CA ARG A 486 14.13 22.51 2.91
C ARG A 486 12.94 22.36 3.86
N GLY A 487 13.19 22.15 5.14
CA GLY A 487 12.23 21.97 6.22
C GLY A 487 11.74 20.53 6.37
N ALA A 488 11.41 20.17 7.61
CA ALA A 488 10.89 18.87 8.01
C ALA A 488 9.37 18.74 7.86
N ILE A 489 8.65 19.86 7.71
CA ILE A 489 7.19 19.88 7.49
C ILE A 489 6.76 20.81 6.34
N LYS A 490 5.85 20.33 5.50
CA LYS A 490 5.21 21.10 4.40
C LYS A 490 3.71 20.84 4.28
N VAL A 491 2.99 21.82 3.75
CA VAL A 491 1.58 21.65 3.36
C VAL A 491 1.49 21.50 1.84
N VAL A 492 0.73 20.52 1.39
CA VAL A 492 0.53 20.23 -0.05
C VAL A 492 -0.92 20.47 -0.40
N MET A 493 -1.19 21.64 -0.99
CA MET A 493 -2.53 21.99 -1.45
C MET A 493 -2.53 22.97 -2.62
N THR A 494 -3.68 23.09 -3.28
CA THR A 494 -4.01 24.17 -4.21
C THR A 494 -4.72 25.31 -3.47
N ALA A 495 -4.59 26.51 -4.03
CA ALA A 495 -5.24 27.72 -3.54
C ALA A 495 -6.00 28.36 -4.71
N ALA A 496 -7.14 28.95 -4.39
CA ALA A 496 -7.94 29.79 -5.25
C ALA A 496 -7.68 31.25 -4.88
N SER A 497 -7.99 32.17 -5.80
CA SER A 497 -7.86 33.62 -5.56
C SER A 497 -8.67 34.12 -4.36
N SER A 498 -9.71 33.38 -3.95
CA SER A 498 -10.59 33.69 -2.82
C SER A 498 -10.08 33.22 -1.46
N ASP A 499 -8.99 32.46 -1.37
CA ASP A 499 -8.63 31.71 -0.15
C ASP A 499 -7.87 32.52 0.93
N GLY A 500 -7.64 33.81 0.69
CA GLY A 500 -6.93 34.68 1.64
C GLY A 500 -5.43 34.38 1.77
N PRO A 501 -4.69 35.23 2.52
CA PRO A 501 -3.23 35.16 2.58
C PRO A 501 -2.69 33.89 3.27
N ASP A 502 -3.38 33.39 4.30
CA ASP A 502 -2.91 32.26 5.10
C ASP A 502 -2.93 30.91 4.36
N ILE A 503 -3.83 30.75 3.39
CA ILE A 503 -3.86 29.57 2.52
C ILE A 503 -2.95 29.79 1.31
N ALA A 504 -2.90 31.03 0.78
CA ALA A 504 -2.10 31.38 -0.39
C ALA A 504 -0.60 31.11 -0.19
N LYS A 505 -0.04 31.31 1.02
CA LYS A 505 1.37 30.99 1.35
C LYS A 505 1.73 29.52 1.15
N HIS A 506 0.75 28.62 1.19
CA HIS A 506 0.94 27.18 1.03
C HIS A 506 0.52 26.67 -0.37
N HIS A 507 0.22 27.59 -1.30
CA HIS A 507 -0.10 27.22 -2.67
C HIS A 507 1.09 26.50 -3.31
N THR A 508 0.83 25.32 -3.88
CA THR A 508 1.82 24.59 -4.68
C THR A 508 1.41 24.53 -6.14
N THR A 509 2.38 24.67 -7.05
CA THR A 509 2.20 24.38 -8.49
C THR A 509 2.39 22.89 -8.78
N LYS A 510 2.06 22.44 -10.01
CA LYS A 510 2.28 21.03 -10.41
C LYS A 510 3.75 20.62 -10.29
N GLN A 511 4.68 21.51 -10.66
CA GLN A 511 6.12 21.26 -10.54
C GLN A 511 6.57 21.19 -9.08
N GLN A 512 6.12 22.11 -8.24
CA GLN A 512 6.47 22.11 -6.81
C GLN A 512 5.94 20.87 -6.08
N ARG A 513 4.75 20.39 -6.44
CA ARG A 513 4.22 19.11 -5.91
C ARG A 513 5.07 17.91 -6.31
N ARG A 514 5.61 17.89 -7.53
CA ARG A 514 6.55 16.83 -7.95
C ARG A 514 7.82 16.86 -7.11
N VAL A 515 8.38 18.05 -6.86
CA VAL A 515 9.56 18.20 -5.97
C VAL A 515 9.25 17.68 -4.56
N LEU A 516 8.16 18.11 -3.94
CA LEU A 516 7.76 17.64 -2.60
C LEU A 516 7.49 16.13 -2.56
N ALA A 517 6.93 15.57 -3.63
CA ALA A 517 6.70 14.13 -3.74
C ALA A 517 8.02 13.35 -3.76
N GLU A 518 9.03 13.81 -4.52
CA GLU A 518 10.35 13.17 -4.55
C GLU A 518 11.07 13.29 -3.20
N ARG A 519 11.00 14.46 -2.54
CA ARG A 519 11.50 14.64 -1.17
C ARG A 519 10.83 13.68 -0.19
N MET A 520 9.50 13.53 -0.27
CA MET A 520 8.79 12.58 0.60
C MET A 520 9.10 11.11 0.28
N LYS A 521 9.48 10.77 -0.95
CA LYS A 521 9.90 9.41 -1.31
C LYS A 521 11.31 9.08 -0.83
N ASP A 522 12.22 10.06 -0.78
CA ASP A 522 13.59 9.86 -0.29
C ASP A 522 13.60 9.71 1.24
N PRO A 523 13.89 8.52 1.81
CA PRO A 523 13.90 8.32 3.25
C PRO A 523 14.94 9.18 3.99
N GLU A 524 16.01 9.56 3.28
CA GLU A 524 17.14 10.33 3.80
C GLU A 524 16.95 11.85 3.64
N ASP A 525 15.81 12.31 3.09
CA ASP A 525 15.47 13.74 3.03
C ASP A 525 14.99 14.23 4.40
N GLU A 526 15.27 15.51 4.71
CA GLU A 526 14.84 16.13 5.97
C GLU A 526 13.32 16.30 6.08
N LEU A 527 12.56 16.28 4.98
CA LEU A 527 11.10 16.31 4.97
C LEU A 527 10.55 15.00 5.54
N LYS A 528 10.01 15.05 6.76
CA LYS A 528 9.48 13.89 7.49
C LYS A 528 7.96 13.91 7.62
N LEU A 529 7.31 15.08 7.59
CA LEU A 529 5.87 15.22 7.82
C LEU A 529 5.21 16.10 6.76
N VAL A 530 4.03 15.72 6.28
CA VAL A 530 3.26 16.51 5.30
C VAL A 530 1.80 16.62 5.69
N ILE A 531 1.20 17.79 5.45
CA ILE A 531 -0.22 18.04 5.65
C ILE A 531 -0.91 18.11 4.30
N VAL A 532 -1.96 17.31 4.11
CA VAL A 532 -2.78 17.23 2.90
C VAL A 532 -4.27 17.31 3.24
N ARG A 533 -5.11 17.62 2.24
CA ARG A 533 -6.57 17.50 2.36
C ARG A 533 -7.12 16.32 1.56
N ASP A 534 -6.93 16.38 0.24
CA ASP A 534 -7.37 15.37 -0.72
C ASP A 534 -6.22 14.85 -1.59
N MET A 535 -5.11 15.60 -1.62
CA MET A 535 -3.91 15.26 -2.39
C MET A 535 -3.18 14.08 -1.74
N TRP A 536 -2.55 13.25 -2.57
CA TRP A 536 -1.72 12.11 -2.14
C TRP A 536 -2.45 11.01 -1.37
N LEU A 537 -3.77 11.10 -1.20
CA LEU A 537 -4.59 9.98 -0.71
C LEU A 537 -4.72 8.88 -1.77
N THR A 538 -4.48 9.21 -3.04
CA THR A 538 -4.50 8.29 -4.18
C THR A 538 -3.21 8.40 -4.99
N GLY A 539 -2.70 7.28 -5.49
CA GLY A 539 -1.51 7.21 -6.35
C GLY A 539 -0.16 7.40 -5.64
N PHE A 540 -0.06 8.35 -4.71
CA PHE A 540 1.20 8.66 -4.03
C PHE A 540 1.78 7.47 -3.25
N ASP A 541 3.04 7.12 -3.52
CA ASP A 541 3.71 5.95 -2.93
C ASP A 541 5.02 6.35 -2.26
N ALA A 542 5.12 6.13 -0.95
CA ALA A 542 6.32 6.37 -0.16
C ALA A 542 6.51 5.22 0.85
N PRO A 543 7.36 4.22 0.55
CA PRO A 543 7.52 3.04 1.40
C PRO A 543 7.86 3.34 2.86
N SER A 544 8.64 4.40 3.11
CA SER A 544 9.05 4.86 4.44
C SER A 544 7.93 5.53 5.25
N MET A 545 6.74 5.73 4.68
CA MET A 545 5.60 6.33 5.38
C MET A 545 5.03 5.32 6.38
N HIS A 546 5.22 5.56 7.68
CA HIS A 546 4.80 4.65 8.75
C HIS A 546 3.53 5.12 9.46
N THR A 547 3.16 6.40 9.37
CA THR A 547 2.01 6.94 10.12
C THR A 547 1.14 7.86 9.29
N LEU A 548 -0.18 7.65 9.39
CA LEU A 548 -1.22 8.47 8.82
C LEU A 548 -2.06 9.04 9.96
N TYR A 549 -2.08 10.36 10.10
CA TYR A 549 -2.93 11.06 11.05
C TYR A 549 -4.19 11.52 10.32
N ILE A 550 -5.36 11.16 10.82
CA ILE A 550 -6.65 11.48 10.22
C ILE A 550 -7.39 12.48 11.11
N ASP A 551 -7.58 13.68 10.56
CA ASP A 551 -8.44 14.73 11.11
C ASP A 551 -9.49 15.13 10.06
N LYS A 552 -10.11 14.13 9.46
CA LYS A 552 -11.14 14.27 8.41
C LYS A 552 -12.13 13.10 8.45
N PRO A 553 -13.45 13.36 8.38
CA PRO A 553 -14.43 12.29 8.21
C PRO A 553 -14.22 11.58 6.88
N MET A 554 -14.05 10.26 6.89
CA MET A 554 -13.78 9.44 5.71
C MET A 554 -14.45 8.07 5.83
N LYS A 555 -14.97 7.56 4.71
CA LYS A 555 -15.68 6.27 4.63
C LYS A 555 -15.37 5.52 3.34
N GLY A 556 -15.71 4.23 3.33
CA GLY A 556 -15.67 3.37 2.15
C GLY A 556 -14.32 3.40 1.42
N HIS A 557 -14.38 3.47 0.09
CA HIS A 557 -13.18 3.44 -0.75
C HIS A 557 -12.18 4.59 -0.48
N ASN A 558 -12.65 5.78 -0.09
CA ASN A 558 -11.78 6.92 0.21
C ASN A 558 -10.93 6.66 1.47
N LEU A 559 -11.54 6.04 2.48
CA LEU A 559 -10.83 5.62 3.68
C LEU A 559 -9.80 4.53 3.35
N MET A 560 -10.19 3.52 2.57
CA MET A 560 -9.29 2.43 2.14
C MET A 560 -8.08 2.95 1.35
N GLN A 561 -8.29 3.91 0.45
CA GLN A 561 -7.24 4.55 -0.33
C GLN A 561 -6.21 5.28 0.54
N ALA A 562 -6.70 5.99 1.56
CA ALA A 562 -5.88 6.73 2.50
C ALA A 562 -5.04 5.78 3.38
N ILE A 563 -5.65 4.78 4.02
CA ILE A 563 -4.92 3.88 4.94
C ILE A 563 -3.88 3.02 4.19
N ALA A 564 -4.12 2.71 2.92
CA ALA A 564 -3.15 2.00 2.09
C ALA A 564 -1.86 2.81 1.81
N ARG A 565 -1.79 4.10 2.17
CA ARG A 565 -0.53 4.87 2.06
C ARG A 565 0.54 4.38 3.04
N VAL A 566 0.13 3.78 4.16
CA VAL A 566 1.06 3.29 5.21
C VAL A 566 1.30 1.78 5.17
N ASN A 567 0.72 1.03 4.24
CA ASN A 567 0.83 -0.45 4.23
C ASN A 567 2.00 -0.99 3.37
N ARG A 568 2.91 -0.12 2.91
CA ARG A 568 4.05 -0.52 2.08
C ARG A 568 5.16 -1.15 2.90
N VAL A 569 5.74 -2.22 2.37
CA VAL A 569 6.91 -2.92 2.92
C VAL A 569 8.15 -2.05 2.80
N TYR A 570 8.84 -1.82 3.92
CA TYR A 570 10.05 -1.01 3.97
C TYR A 570 10.94 -1.39 5.16
N LYS A 571 12.20 -1.80 4.90
CA LYS A 571 13.17 -2.21 5.94
C LYS A 571 12.50 -3.11 7.01
N ASP A 572 12.62 -2.73 8.28
CA ASP A 572 12.09 -3.44 9.46
C ASP A 572 10.71 -2.92 9.89
N LYS A 573 9.99 -2.23 9.01
CA LYS A 573 8.65 -1.73 9.30
C LYS A 573 7.67 -2.89 9.46
N GLU A 574 7.23 -3.13 10.70
CA GLU A 574 6.29 -4.19 11.03
C GLU A 574 4.85 -3.87 10.61
N GLY A 575 4.50 -2.58 10.51
CA GLY A 575 3.18 -2.13 10.10
C GLY A 575 3.09 -0.63 9.82
N GLY A 576 2.01 -0.24 9.16
CA GLY A 576 1.57 1.15 9.11
C GLY A 576 0.63 1.44 10.27
N LEU A 577 0.64 2.67 10.79
CA LEU A 577 -0.31 3.08 11.83
C LEU A 577 -1.19 4.24 11.40
N VAL A 578 -2.49 4.09 11.66
CA VAL A 578 -3.53 5.09 11.43
C VAL A 578 -3.96 5.66 12.78
N VAL A 579 -3.70 6.95 12.98
CA VAL A 579 -4.10 7.72 14.17
C VAL A 579 -5.36 8.50 13.84
N ASP A 580 -6.42 8.33 14.62
CA ASP A 580 -7.71 8.98 14.36
C ASP A 580 -8.12 9.97 15.45
N TYR A 581 -8.44 11.19 15.04
CA TYR A 581 -8.90 12.29 15.91
C TYR A 581 -10.40 12.58 15.84
N LEU A 582 -11.17 11.87 15.01
CA LEU A 582 -12.60 12.15 14.78
C LEU A 582 -13.54 10.97 15.01
N GLY A 583 -13.06 9.73 14.99
CA GLY A 583 -13.84 8.54 15.34
C GLY A 583 -14.31 7.73 14.14
N ILE A 584 -13.40 7.35 13.25
CA ILE A 584 -13.63 6.52 12.06
C ILE A 584 -13.53 5.01 12.35
N ALA A 585 -13.47 4.59 13.62
CA ALA A 585 -13.26 3.17 13.99
C ALA A 585 -14.32 2.24 13.38
N SER A 586 -15.60 2.62 13.44
CA SER A 586 -16.68 1.85 12.83
C SER A 586 -16.54 1.79 11.32
N ASP A 587 -16.25 2.92 10.68
CA ASP A 587 -16.06 2.99 9.22
C ASP A 587 -14.85 2.20 8.75
N LEU A 588 -13.78 2.17 9.55
CA LEU A 588 -12.61 1.34 9.29
C LEU A 588 -12.96 -0.14 9.45
N LYS A 589 -13.70 -0.51 10.50
CA LYS A 589 -14.15 -1.89 10.70
C LYS A 589 -15.05 -2.34 9.55
N ASP A 590 -15.99 -1.51 9.14
CA ASP A 590 -16.90 -1.79 8.02
C ASP A 590 -16.16 -1.85 6.68
N ALA A 591 -15.16 -0.98 6.48
CA ALA A 591 -14.34 -1.03 5.27
C ALA A 591 -13.41 -2.26 5.25
N LEU A 592 -12.95 -2.72 6.42
CA LEU A 592 -12.10 -3.91 6.56
C LEU A 592 -12.89 -5.23 6.59
N SER A 593 -14.15 -5.24 7.03
CA SER A 593 -14.97 -6.46 7.13
C SER A 593 -15.24 -7.10 5.76
N PHE A 594 -15.34 -6.29 4.69
CA PHE A 594 -15.41 -6.79 3.31
C PHE A 594 -14.22 -7.70 2.93
N TYR A 595 -13.05 -7.52 3.56
CA TYR A 595 -11.87 -8.36 3.34
C TYR A 595 -11.98 -9.70 4.10
N SER A 596 -12.59 -9.71 5.28
CA SER A 596 -12.82 -10.95 6.05
C SER A 596 -13.89 -11.86 5.43
N GLU A 597 -14.91 -11.27 4.80
CA GLU A 597 -16.02 -12.01 4.16
C GLU A 597 -15.65 -12.61 2.80
N SER A 598 -14.72 -11.99 2.07
CA SER A 598 -14.31 -12.42 0.72
C SER A 598 -13.29 -13.59 0.73
N GLY A 599 -12.65 -13.87 1.87
CA GLY A 599 -11.56 -14.85 2.00
C GLY A 599 -11.72 -15.92 3.07
N GLY A 600 -12.87 -15.98 3.77
CA GLY A 600 -13.21 -17.11 4.64
C GLY A 600 -12.26 -17.36 5.83
N LYS A 601 -11.69 -16.32 6.44
CA LYS A 601 -10.94 -16.45 7.71
C LYS A 601 -11.15 -15.27 8.67
N GLY A 602 -11.97 -15.54 9.71
CA GLY A 602 -11.83 -15.01 11.08
C GLY A 602 -12.31 -13.59 11.38
N ASP A 603 -13.06 -13.46 12.47
CA ASP A 603 -13.49 -12.20 13.10
C ASP A 603 -12.29 -11.46 13.74
N PRO A 604 -12.01 -10.19 13.39
CA PRO A 604 -10.93 -9.38 13.97
C PRO A 604 -10.97 -9.25 15.51
N ALA A 605 -12.16 -9.36 16.12
CA ALA A 605 -12.30 -9.31 17.58
C ALA A 605 -11.78 -10.58 18.27
N ALA A 606 -11.84 -11.73 17.60
CA ALA A 606 -11.28 -12.99 18.13
C ALA A 606 -9.74 -12.97 18.16
N THR A 607 -9.12 -12.24 17.21
CA THR A 607 -7.65 -12.20 17.05
C THR A 607 -6.95 -11.38 18.16
N GLN A 608 -7.61 -10.37 18.73
CA GLN A 608 -7.03 -9.57 19.82
C GLN A 608 -7.02 -10.34 21.16
N ALA A 609 -8.07 -11.09 21.46
CA ALA A 609 -8.12 -11.93 22.66
C ALA A 609 -7.08 -13.07 22.60
N GLU A 610 -6.90 -13.67 21.43
CA GLU A 610 -5.83 -14.65 21.19
C GLU A 610 -4.44 -14.03 21.33
N ALA A 611 -4.24 -12.80 20.85
CA ALA A 611 -2.98 -12.08 21.00
C ALA A 611 -2.66 -11.71 22.45
N VAL A 612 -3.66 -11.36 23.25
CA VAL A 612 -3.51 -11.13 24.70
C VAL A 612 -3.13 -12.42 25.40
N ASN A 613 -3.78 -13.54 25.09
CA ASN A 613 -3.44 -14.84 25.67
C ASN A 613 -2.00 -15.25 25.32
N LEU A 614 -1.60 -15.10 24.06
CA LEU A 614 -0.23 -15.37 23.63
C LEU A 614 0.77 -14.43 24.30
N MET A 615 0.43 -13.15 24.48
CA MET A 615 1.27 -12.18 25.19
C MET A 615 1.47 -12.60 26.65
N LEU A 616 0.40 -12.97 27.36
CA LEU A 616 0.47 -13.42 28.75
C LEU A 616 1.27 -14.72 28.88
N GLU A 617 1.08 -15.68 27.98
CA GLU A 617 1.87 -16.92 27.94
C GLU A 617 3.37 -16.60 27.78
N LYS A 618 3.71 -15.71 26.84
CA LYS A 618 5.11 -15.32 26.60
C LYS A 618 5.69 -14.49 27.74
N LEU A 619 4.87 -13.67 28.39
CA LEU A 619 5.26 -12.91 29.57
C LEU A 619 5.65 -13.88 30.69
N GLU A 620 4.81 -14.88 30.97
CA GLU A 620 5.08 -15.92 31.97
C GLU A 620 6.38 -16.69 31.67
N VAL A 621 6.60 -17.07 30.41
CA VAL A 621 7.83 -17.76 30.00
C VAL A 621 9.07 -16.90 30.25
N VAL A 622 9.02 -15.62 29.91
CA VAL A 622 10.14 -14.68 30.12
C VAL A 622 10.37 -14.43 31.61
N SER A 623 9.31 -14.22 32.39
CA SER A 623 9.40 -14.03 33.85
C SER A 623 9.96 -15.27 34.55
N HIS A 624 9.60 -16.48 34.12
CA HIS A 624 10.20 -17.73 34.62
C HIS A 624 11.69 -17.86 34.33
N MET A 625 12.21 -17.23 33.27
CA MET A 625 13.66 -17.19 33.03
C MET A 625 14.41 -16.35 34.08
N PHE A 626 13.71 -15.55 34.88
CA PHE A 626 14.29 -14.84 36.02
C PHE A 626 14.03 -15.53 37.36
N HIS A 627 13.63 -16.80 37.38
CA HIS A 627 13.41 -17.52 38.63
C HIS A 627 14.66 -17.53 39.52
N GLY A 628 14.53 -17.00 40.74
CA GLY A 628 15.65 -16.82 41.68
C GLY A 628 16.45 -15.52 41.47
N PHE A 629 16.01 -14.64 40.56
CA PHE A 629 16.53 -13.29 40.37
C PHE A 629 15.40 -12.27 40.58
N PRO A 630 15.51 -11.35 41.56
CA PRO A 630 14.43 -10.43 41.91
C PRO A 630 14.37 -9.24 40.94
N TYR A 631 13.98 -9.48 39.69
CA TYR A 631 13.94 -8.41 38.69
C TYR A 631 12.91 -7.31 38.99
N GLU A 632 11.90 -7.60 39.81
CA GLU A 632 10.89 -6.62 40.27
C GLU A 632 11.53 -5.43 41.02
N ASP A 633 12.67 -5.64 41.69
CA ASP A 633 13.41 -4.58 42.40
C ASP A 633 13.88 -3.48 41.43
N PHE A 634 13.91 -3.74 40.12
CA PHE A 634 14.17 -2.74 39.09
C PHE A 634 13.18 -1.59 39.12
N PHE A 635 11.89 -1.85 39.37
CA PHE A 635 10.84 -0.82 39.28
C PHE A 635 10.90 0.19 40.43
N ALA A 636 11.42 -0.23 41.59
CA ALA A 636 11.60 0.62 42.77
C ALA A 636 13.00 1.26 42.88
N ALA A 637 13.95 0.90 42.01
CA ALA A 637 15.34 1.36 42.09
C ALA A 637 15.56 2.77 41.51
N ASP A 638 16.57 3.47 42.02
CA ASP A 638 17.06 4.72 41.47
C ASP A 638 17.85 4.50 40.16
N THR A 639 18.21 5.57 39.44
CA THR A 639 18.87 5.46 38.13
C THR A 639 20.15 4.60 38.15
N PRO A 640 21.07 4.76 39.13
CA PRO A 640 22.22 3.86 39.28
C PRO A 640 21.83 2.41 39.62
N GLY A 641 20.82 2.19 40.48
CA GLY A 641 20.32 0.86 40.82
C GLY A 641 19.69 0.13 39.64
N LYS A 642 18.86 0.81 38.84
CA LYS A 642 18.26 0.28 37.60
C LYS A 642 19.31 -0.21 36.60
N LEU A 643 20.40 0.56 36.48
CA LEU A 643 21.59 0.23 35.69
C LEU A 643 22.27 -1.07 36.13
N GLN A 644 22.48 -1.22 37.43
CA GLN A 644 23.07 -2.42 38.04
C GLN A 644 22.15 -3.63 37.90
N MET A 645 20.84 -3.43 38.01
CA MET A 645 19.84 -4.49 37.86
C MET A 645 19.81 -5.05 36.44
N ILE A 646 19.90 -4.19 35.41
CA ILE A 646 19.98 -4.65 34.00
C ILE A 646 21.27 -5.47 33.77
N LEU A 647 22.39 -5.06 34.37
CA LEU A 647 23.67 -5.78 34.32
C LEU A 647 23.61 -7.14 35.04
N ALA A 648 22.98 -7.18 36.20
CA ALA A 648 22.82 -8.40 36.97
C ALA A 648 21.84 -9.37 36.29
N ALA A 649 20.78 -8.84 35.67
CA ALA A 649 19.82 -9.56 34.85
C ALA A 649 20.49 -10.19 33.62
N GLU A 650 21.37 -9.44 32.92
CA GLU A 650 22.16 -9.98 31.81
C GLU A 650 23.01 -11.18 32.24
N ASN A 651 23.77 -11.05 33.35
CA ASN A 651 24.59 -12.14 33.87
C ASN A 651 23.76 -13.36 34.30
N HIS A 652 22.59 -13.12 34.89
CA HIS A 652 21.66 -14.18 35.25
C HIS A 652 21.21 -14.98 34.02
N ILE A 653 20.75 -14.29 32.97
CA ILE A 653 20.32 -14.92 31.72
C ILE A 653 21.47 -15.66 31.02
N LEU A 654 22.69 -15.12 31.03
CA LEU A 654 23.87 -15.80 30.49
C LEU A 654 24.29 -17.04 31.30
N GLY A 655 23.88 -17.14 32.56
CA GLY A 655 24.11 -18.28 33.43
C GLY A 655 23.15 -19.45 33.21
N LEU A 656 22.10 -19.29 32.40
CA LEU A 656 21.12 -20.33 32.08
C LEU A 656 21.54 -21.15 30.85
N GLU A 657 21.12 -22.41 30.80
CA GLU A 657 21.32 -23.28 29.63
C GLU A 657 20.54 -22.73 28.41
N ASP A 658 21.26 -22.44 27.32
CA ASP A 658 20.77 -21.69 26.15
C ASP A 658 20.03 -20.37 26.48
N GLY A 659 20.36 -19.77 27.63
CA GLY A 659 19.62 -18.64 28.18
C GLY A 659 19.54 -17.44 27.25
N LYS A 660 20.65 -17.12 26.57
CA LYS A 660 20.72 -15.97 25.65
C LYS A 660 19.79 -16.09 24.45
N ASN A 661 19.89 -17.16 23.66
CA ASN A 661 19.10 -17.31 22.44
C ASN A 661 17.62 -17.49 22.78
N ARG A 662 17.33 -18.30 23.79
CA ARG A 662 15.97 -18.49 24.30
C ARG A 662 15.36 -17.18 24.78
N PHE A 663 16.08 -16.38 25.56
CA PHE A 663 15.59 -15.09 26.05
C PHE A 663 15.31 -14.11 24.90
N ILE A 664 16.24 -14.00 23.94
CA ILE A 664 16.07 -13.14 22.75
C ILE A 664 14.83 -13.56 21.96
N ASN A 665 14.62 -14.87 21.75
CA ASN A 665 13.49 -15.39 20.99
C ASN A 665 12.16 -15.16 21.72
N GLU A 666 12.08 -15.48 23.01
CA GLU A 666 10.86 -15.33 23.80
C GLU A 666 10.49 -13.86 24.01
N VAL A 667 11.45 -12.97 24.28
CA VAL A 667 11.20 -11.51 24.36
C VAL A 667 10.80 -10.93 23.00
N THR A 668 11.29 -11.50 21.88
CA THR A 668 10.84 -11.12 20.54
C THR A 668 9.39 -11.54 20.29
N ALA A 669 9.03 -12.77 20.67
CA ALA A 669 7.66 -13.26 20.56
C ALA A 669 6.70 -12.47 21.46
N LEU A 670 7.10 -12.19 22.71
CA LEU A 670 6.39 -11.35 23.66
C LEU A 670 6.15 -9.94 23.11
N SER A 671 7.20 -9.30 22.56
CA SER A 671 7.08 -7.95 21.98
C SER A 671 6.11 -7.91 20.79
N LYS A 672 6.10 -8.97 19.96
CA LYS A 672 5.16 -9.10 18.83
C LYS A 672 3.73 -9.29 19.30
N ALA A 673 3.50 -10.17 20.29
CA ALA A 673 2.19 -10.41 20.86
C ALA A 673 1.65 -9.15 21.57
N PHE A 674 2.50 -8.46 22.31
CA PHE A 674 2.19 -7.19 22.97
C PHE A 674 1.77 -6.10 21.99
N ALA A 675 2.49 -5.94 20.87
CA ALA A 675 2.14 -4.97 19.82
C ALA A 675 0.77 -5.24 19.17
N ILE A 676 0.34 -6.51 19.12
CA ILE A 676 -0.99 -6.91 18.61
C ILE A 676 -2.06 -6.77 19.71
N ALA A 677 -1.70 -6.97 20.96
CA ALA A 677 -2.61 -6.87 22.10
C ALA A 677 -3.01 -5.42 22.42
N LEU A 678 -2.17 -4.41 22.11
CA LEU A 678 -2.50 -3.01 22.35
C LEU A 678 -3.76 -2.56 21.57
N PRO A 679 -4.67 -1.78 22.21
CA PRO A 679 -4.56 -1.13 23.52
C PRO A 679 -5.25 -1.90 24.67
N HIS A 680 -5.30 -3.23 24.66
CA HIS A 680 -6.00 -4.01 25.70
C HIS A 680 -5.47 -3.72 27.12
N ASP A 681 -6.36 -3.63 28.12
CA ASP A 681 -6.01 -3.24 29.50
C ASP A 681 -4.89 -4.14 30.08
N GLN A 682 -5.02 -5.47 29.92
CA GLN A 682 -3.99 -6.42 30.39
C GLN A 682 -2.63 -6.25 29.69
N ALA A 683 -2.61 -5.74 28.45
CA ALA A 683 -1.35 -5.42 27.78
C ALA A 683 -0.75 -4.14 28.37
N MET A 684 -1.58 -3.13 28.63
CA MET A 684 -1.16 -1.88 29.26
C MET A 684 -0.58 -2.12 30.66
N ASP A 685 -1.15 -3.04 31.44
CA ASP A 685 -0.66 -3.42 32.78
C ASP A 685 0.73 -4.09 32.73
N ALA A 686 1.03 -4.84 31.66
CA ALA A 686 2.31 -5.53 31.49
C ALA A 686 3.42 -4.68 30.85
N LYS A 687 3.12 -3.43 30.47
CA LYS A 687 4.00 -2.58 29.65
C LYS A 687 5.38 -2.34 30.27
N ASP A 688 5.44 -2.04 31.56
CA ASP A 688 6.70 -1.68 32.24
C ASP A 688 7.62 -2.90 32.37
N GLU A 689 7.01 -4.07 32.61
CA GLU A 689 7.70 -5.36 32.68
C GLU A 689 8.30 -5.76 31.32
N ILE A 690 7.51 -5.64 30.26
CA ILE A 690 7.95 -5.89 28.88
C ILE A 690 9.08 -4.93 28.49
N SER A 691 9.02 -3.68 28.91
CA SER A 691 10.05 -2.67 28.64
C SER A 691 11.38 -3.02 29.32
N PHE A 692 11.34 -3.53 30.56
CA PHE A 692 12.53 -4.04 31.24
C PHE A 692 13.15 -5.23 30.47
N PHE A 693 12.35 -6.20 30.04
CA PHE A 693 12.85 -7.36 29.28
C PHE A 693 13.44 -6.97 27.92
N GLN A 694 12.84 -5.98 27.25
CA GLN A 694 13.39 -5.41 26.02
C GLN A 694 14.75 -4.74 26.25
N ALA A 695 14.95 -4.06 27.38
CA ALA A 695 16.23 -3.45 27.74
C ALA A 695 17.33 -4.50 27.98
N VAL A 696 17.02 -5.59 28.68
CA VAL A 696 17.95 -6.72 28.88
C VAL A 696 18.29 -7.38 27.53
N LYS A 697 17.30 -7.60 26.66
CA LYS A 697 17.50 -8.15 25.31
C LYS A 697 18.41 -7.25 24.47
N ALA A 698 18.17 -5.94 24.45
CA ALA A 698 18.96 -4.98 23.67
C ALA A 698 20.45 -4.99 24.07
N ARG A 699 20.72 -5.28 25.34
CA ARG A 699 22.08 -5.44 25.87
C ARG A 699 22.73 -6.75 25.41
N LEU A 700 22.02 -7.88 25.55
CA LEU A 700 22.48 -9.20 25.11
C LEU A 700 22.82 -9.25 23.61
N VAL A 701 22.07 -8.52 22.78
CA VAL A 701 22.31 -8.40 21.33
C VAL A 701 23.54 -7.55 21.02
N LYS A 702 23.81 -6.49 21.79
CA LYS A 702 24.98 -5.60 21.58
C LYS A 702 26.31 -6.24 22.00
N PHE A 703 26.28 -7.31 22.80
CA PHE A 703 27.48 -8.05 23.21
C PHE A 703 28.07 -8.92 22.06
N ASP A 704 27.32 -9.16 20.99
CA ASP A 704 27.73 -9.95 19.80
C ASP A 704 28.39 -9.14 18.67
N ALA A 705 28.97 -7.97 18.97
CA ALA A 705 29.82 -7.27 18.00
C ALA A 705 31.33 -7.52 18.26
N PRO A 706 31.89 -8.71 17.99
CA PRO A 706 33.33 -8.86 17.91
C PRO A 706 33.82 -8.19 16.61
N GLY A 707 34.56 -7.08 16.73
CA GLY A 707 35.53 -6.71 15.70
C GLY A 707 35.31 -5.43 14.88
N THR A 708 34.69 -4.38 15.40
CA THR A 708 35.00 -3.02 14.89
C THR A 708 35.64 -2.20 16.00
N GLY A 709 36.97 -2.13 15.95
CA GLY A 709 37.76 -1.33 16.87
C GLY A 709 37.47 0.15 16.68
N THR A 710 36.57 0.68 17.50
CA THR A 710 36.62 2.06 17.99
C THR A 710 36.17 2.00 19.43
N GLY A 711 37.07 2.33 20.36
CA GLY A 711 36.75 2.41 21.77
C GLY A 711 35.64 3.42 22.01
N ARG A 712 34.41 2.94 22.11
CA ARG A 712 33.29 3.72 22.65
C ARG A 712 33.46 3.71 24.16
N SER A 713 33.82 4.87 24.70
CA SER A 713 34.13 5.05 26.11
C SER A 713 32.93 4.62 26.99
N ASN A 714 33.21 4.10 28.20
CA ASN A 714 32.21 3.72 29.20
C ASN A 714 31.12 4.80 29.45
N VAL A 715 31.40 6.06 29.11
CA VAL A 715 30.50 7.22 29.24
C VAL A 715 29.32 7.18 28.25
N GLU A 716 29.52 6.72 27.01
CA GLU A 716 28.41 6.61 26.03
C GLU A 716 27.45 5.46 26.38
N LEU A 717 27.99 4.39 26.97
CA LEU A 717 27.22 3.26 27.48
C LEU A 717 26.37 3.67 28.70
N GLU A 718 26.96 4.40 29.65
CA GLU A 718 26.22 5.00 30.78
C GLU A 718 25.16 5.99 30.30
N THR A 719 25.42 6.77 29.25
CA THR A 719 24.48 7.79 28.72
C THR A 719 23.28 7.16 28.01
N ALA A 720 23.49 6.12 27.18
CA ALA A 720 22.40 5.41 26.51
C ALA A 720 21.49 4.67 27.51
N ILE A 721 22.06 4.15 28.59
CA ILE A 721 21.27 3.50 29.63
C ILE A 721 20.57 4.55 30.52
N ARG A 722 21.20 5.71 30.79
CA ARG A 722 20.53 6.86 31.42
C ARG A 722 19.33 7.31 30.61
N GLN A 723 19.42 7.37 29.28
CA GLN A 723 18.29 7.74 28.41
C GLN A 723 17.16 6.70 28.42
N VAL A 724 17.48 5.41 28.49
CA VAL A 724 16.46 4.33 28.61
C VAL A 724 15.80 4.33 29.99
N ILE A 725 16.56 4.64 31.05
CA ILE A 725 16.03 4.72 32.42
C ILE A 725 15.26 6.03 32.66
N ASP A 726 15.71 7.16 32.13
CA ASP A 726 15.01 8.44 32.19
C ASP A 726 13.68 8.35 31.42
N ALA A 727 13.61 7.59 30.32
CA ALA A 727 12.37 7.31 29.59
C ALA A 727 11.36 6.42 30.36
N ALA A 728 11.84 5.57 31.27
CA ALA A 728 10.97 4.78 32.16
C ALA A 728 10.45 5.58 33.37
N LEU A 729 11.10 6.70 33.73
CA LEU A 729 10.75 7.56 34.87
C LEU A 729 9.77 8.69 34.54
N VAL A 730 9.46 8.95 33.26
CA VAL A 730 8.46 9.98 32.86
C VAL A 730 7.03 9.58 33.27
N GLY A 731 6.80 8.32 33.67
CA GLY A 731 5.52 7.84 34.21
C GLY A 731 5.15 8.37 35.60
N GLU A 732 6.06 8.98 36.37
CA GLU A 732 5.81 9.30 37.80
C GLU A 732 5.95 10.79 38.21
N LYS A 733 6.08 11.74 37.30
CA LYS A 733 5.96 13.17 37.67
C LYS A 733 4.64 13.79 37.22
N GLY A 734 3.58 13.37 37.91
CA GLY A 734 2.35 14.13 38.05
C GLY A 734 1.96 14.20 39.53
N ILE A 735 1.76 15.42 40.03
CA ILE A 735 1.32 15.85 41.37
C ILE A 735 2.44 16.43 42.24
N ASP A 736 2.79 17.70 41.98
CA ASP A 736 2.33 18.85 42.78
C ASP A 736 2.03 20.02 41.83
#